data_AF-A0A0E2M0P1-F1
#
_entry.id   AF-A0A0E2M0P1-F1
#
_cell.length_a   1.000
_cell.length_b   1.000
_cell.length_c   1.000
_cell.angle_alpha   90.00
_cell.angle_beta   90.00
_cell.angle_gamma   90.00
#
_symmetry.space_group_name_H-M   'P 1'
#
loop_
_entity.id
_entity.type
_entity.pdbx_description
1 polymer ?
#
loop_
_entity_poly.entity_id
_entity_poly.type
_entity_poly.pdbx_seq_one_letter_code
_entity_poly.pdbx_strand_id
1 'polypeptide(L)'
;MSDLWAMGGANNAIGLDHQDNAAIAMVFKALDDPDFQKLTVEHKNDFELVYNDHIVSVQVKGYMLGLAEMGRLVAKAPEGRSRYVLLADSYGNARSFINVFNTFLENLEDYMEFEDEVCSKLNLERDASDFSKAMLFRFEEFSQLSGEQLALSEISKWAARTNRQCDSVKVMAALKLPFLEKRKVRGTISKKQIIKISDDNRVVPSYAVNRDEEDNLGFFVDLDAYVKSLIEDTAHNSFMVSELQQFRRLVREGSPDALPLASQLSEENSRYFWLKMSMCVIAREKVLLGKSTPEPSCEFERLVLARVTAINEKWREALETLESLDSESLYTNVNFIKGVCCLNIEEFELAKKFFLEALTKGNSYLKAHIYCHLFKIQQILSPSTLSMKYLDLAEAQLKKFPPATLLKIRHYDSLGQFENVLSCYDELEIQKLMVEKQFSIYPLILIAEQQTHDVRLRQDMFNFLNLVAQLPKMRDCRSAIIYVNNEMVQFFVIQFEKNRLSLSLGDDHVTISTDDNKVSGVSIQVPAKETVLRLPFTPEGEKIFRERGEMPTQQERNDIFTSKQFQKKFGYPTIYTECSAEEYSRLQNTEGFMLNHNRVDELEYVTILPDKLDVEINFALYAEHATIYVRIGSYGINISLDKIGEATRLFAIKLRDSSIDSVIFRAITPGKKKSLLFYVPKAKCQLIEH
;
A
#
# COMPACT_ATOMS: atom_id res chain seq x y z
N MET A 1 -16.91 -36.88 -44.39
CA MET A 1 -15.59 -36.38 -44.82
C MET A 1 -15.21 -35.25 -43.90
N SER A 2 -14.52 -35.62 -42.83
CA SER A 2 -13.80 -34.77 -41.89
C SER A 2 -12.44 -34.36 -42.51
N ASP A 3 -11.79 -33.38 -41.88
CA ASP A 3 -10.34 -33.13 -41.92
C ASP A 3 -9.74 -32.28 -43.04
N LEU A 4 -10.11 -30.99 -43.10
CA LEU A 4 -9.25 -29.95 -43.74
C LEU A 4 -9.35 -28.54 -43.11
N TRP A 5 -10.04 -28.36 -41.97
CA TRP A 5 -10.25 -27.03 -41.35
C TRP A 5 -9.44 -26.76 -40.07
N ALA A 6 -8.55 -27.67 -39.65
CA ALA A 6 -7.87 -27.56 -38.36
C ALA A 6 -6.48 -26.88 -38.38
N MET A 7 -5.82 -26.71 -39.53
CA MET A 7 -4.45 -26.14 -39.57
C MET A 7 -4.37 -24.63 -39.85
N GLY A 8 -5.48 -23.97 -40.23
CA GLY A 8 -5.51 -22.52 -40.49
C GLY A 8 -5.83 -21.63 -39.28
N GLY A 9 -6.45 -22.19 -38.24
CA GLY A 9 -6.92 -21.44 -37.07
C GLY A 9 -5.79 -20.98 -36.15
N ALA A 10 -4.82 -21.86 -35.86
CA ALA A 10 -3.70 -21.56 -34.96
C ALA A 10 -2.75 -20.50 -35.56
N ASN A 11 -2.34 -20.65 -36.82
CA ASN A 11 -1.47 -19.67 -37.49
C ASN A 11 -2.16 -18.31 -37.68
N ASN A 12 -3.48 -18.29 -37.89
CA ASN A 12 -4.24 -17.05 -37.91
C ASN A 12 -4.32 -16.39 -36.52
N ALA A 13 -4.51 -17.17 -35.45
CA ALA A 13 -4.53 -16.64 -34.08
C ALA A 13 -3.15 -16.10 -33.66
N ILE A 14 -2.07 -16.81 -33.99
CA ILE A 14 -0.68 -16.45 -33.70
C ILE A 14 -0.27 -15.15 -34.42
N GLY A 15 -0.62 -14.99 -35.70
CA GLY A 15 -0.34 -13.74 -36.44
C GLY A 15 -1.15 -12.55 -35.94
N LEU A 16 -2.37 -12.79 -35.45
CA LEU A 16 -3.25 -11.75 -34.92
C LEU A 16 -2.83 -11.26 -33.53
N ASP A 17 -2.34 -12.15 -32.66
CA ASP A 17 -1.79 -11.77 -31.35
C ASP A 17 -0.50 -10.94 -31.50
N HIS A 18 0.35 -11.31 -32.48
CA HIS A 18 1.55 -10.54 -32.82
C HIS A 18 1.23 -9.10 -33.24
N GLN A 19 0.20 -8.92 -34.08
CA GLN A 19 -0.29 -7.59 -34.45
C GLN A 19 -0.80 -6.80 -33.24
N ASP A 20 -1.52 -7.44 -32.31
CA ASP A 20 -2.04 -6.77 -31.11
C ASP A 20 -0.91 -6.31 -30.19
N ASN A 21 0.09 -7.17 -29.96
CA ASN A 21 1.26 -6.82 -29.15
C ASN A 21 2.03 -5.65 -29.79
N ALA A 22 2.25 -5.68 -31.11
CA ALA A 22 2.89 -4.58 -31.84
C ALA A 22 2.09 -3.26 -31.74
N ALA A 23 0.77 -3.33 -31.89
CA ALA A 23 -0.09 -2.17 -31.81
C ALA A 23 -0.12 -1.55 -30.41
N ILE A 24 -0.16 -2.38 -29.35
CA ILE A 24 -0.04 -1.93 -27.97
C ILE A 24 1.31 -1.23 -27.78
N ALA A 25 2.42 -1.86 -28.14
CA ALA A 25 3.75 -1.27 -27.99
C ALA A 25 3.86 0.12 -28.67
N MET A 26 3.38 0.22 -29.92
CA MET A 26 3.42 1.47 -30.68
C MET A 26 2.51 2.57 -30.11
N VAL A 27 1.34 2.20 -29.59
CA VAL A 27 0.44 3.15 -28.90
C VAL A 27 1.08 3.72 -27.64
N PHE A 28 1.78 2.91 -26.84
CA PHE A 28 2.47 3.39 -25.64
C PHE A 28 3.70 4.24 -25.93
N LYS A 29 4.37 4.04 -27.08
CA LYS A 29 5.36 4.98 -27.59
C LYS A 29 4.74 6.34 -27.96
N ALA A 30 3.53 6.33 -28.54
CA ALA A 30 2.83 7.53 -29.03
C ALA A 30 1.99 8.27 -27.97
N LEU A 31 1.68 7.63 -26.84
CA LEU A 31 0.70 8.10 -25.86
C LEU A 31 1.02 9.47 -25.25
N ASP A 32 2.31 9.80 -25.11
CA ASP A 32 2.77 11.08 -24.55
C ASP A 32 2.74 12.22 -25.58
N ASP A 33 2.58 11.90 -26.86
CA ASP A 33 2.45 12.90 -27.92
C ASP A 33 1.08 13.63 -27.76
N PRO A 34 1.08 14.97 -27.63
CA PRO A 34 -0.17 15.74 -27.47
C PRO A 34 -1.08 15.64 -28.71
N ASP A 35 -0.51 15.40 -29.90
CA ASP A 35 -1.27 15.31 -31.14
C ASP A 35 -1.85 13.92 -31.40
N PHE A 36 -1.39 12.89 -30.70
CA PHE A 36 -1.95 11.55 -30.80
C PHE A 36 -3.41 11.51 -30.31
N GLN A 37 -4.32 11.01 -31.15
CA GLN A 37 -5.76 10.96 -30.86
C GLN A 37 -6.27 9.55 -30.60
N LYS A 38 -5.93 8.60 -31.48
CA LYS A 38 -6.53 7.26 -31.49
C LYS A 38 -5.73 6.27 -32.34
N LEU A 39 -5.94 4.99 -32.07
CA LEU A 39 -5.53 3.89 -32.93
C LEU A 39 -6.73 3.33 -33.70
N THR A 40 -6.55 3.03 -34.99
CA THR A 40 -7.54 2.37 -35.85
C THR A 40 -7.07 0.97 -36.23
N VAL A 41 -7.94 -0.03 -36.11
CA VAL A 41 -7.67 -1.42 -36.51
C VAL A 41 -8.47 -1.72 -37.78
N GLU A 42 -7.79 -1.85 -38.92
CA GLU A 42 -8.46 -1.93 -40.24
C GLU A 42 -8.42 -3.33 -40.87
N HIS A 43 -7.24 -3.95 -40.93
CA HIS A 43 -6.98 -5.20 -41.67
C HIS A 43 -6.12 -6.18 -40.87
N LYS A 44 -6.08 -7.44 -41.32
CA LYS A 44 -5.19 -8.46 -40.76
C LYS A 44 -3.75 -8.03 -41.04
N ASN A 45 -2.97 -7.85 -39.98
CA ASN A 45 -1.58 -7.38 -39.95
C ASN A 45 -1.35 -5.87 -40.17
N ASP A 46 -2.39 -5.03 -40.27
CA ASP A 46 -2.24 -3.58 -40.47
C ASP A 46 -3.08 -2.78 -39.46
N PHE A 47 -2.52 -1.70 -38.91
CA PHE A 47 -3.20 -0.75 -38.03
C PHE A 47 -2.68 0.68 -38.24
N GLU A 48 -3.39 1.67 -37.75
CA GLU A 48 -3.03 3.08 -37.94
C GLU A 48 -3.01 3.85 -36.62
N LEU A 49 -2.03 4.73 -36.47
CA LEU A 49 -1.99 5.74 -35.42
C LEU A 49 -2.43 7.07 -36.04
N VAL A 50 -3.48 7.67 -35.48
CA VAL A 50 -4.07 8.92 -35.96
C VAL A 50 -3.67 10.05 -35.03
N TYR A 51 -3.00 11.06 -35.60
CA TYR A 51 -2.64 12.31 -34.96
C TYR A 51 -3.53 13.44 -35.48
N ASN A 52 -3.46 14.63 -34.88
CA ASN A 52 -4.20 15.81 -35.33
C ASN A 52 -3.84 16.25 -36.75
N ASP A 53 -2.56 16.12 -37.10
CA ASP A 53 -1.93 16.66 -38.29
C ASP A 53 -1.59 15.58 -39.33
N HIS A 54 -1.38 14.33 -38.90
CA HIS A 54 -0.91 13.26 -39.78
C HIS A 54 -1.42 11.86 -39.36
N ILE A 55 -1.29 10.89 -40.27
CA ILE A 55 -1.57 9.46 -40.02
C ILE A 55 -0.31 8.64 -40.26
N VAL A 56 -0.03 7.72 -39.33
CA VAL A 56 1.03 6.72 -39.43
C VAL A 56 0.40 5.36 -39.69
N SER A 57 0.64 4.81 -40.87
CA SER A 57 0.18 3.45 -41.24
C SER A 57 1.23 2.44 -40.82
N VAL A 58 0.86 1.49 -39.97
CA VAL A 58 1.77 0.45 -39.47
C VAL A 58 1.40 -0.91 -40.04
N GLN A 59 2.38 -1.56 -40.65
CA GLN A 59 2.23 -2.87 -41.25
C GLN A 59 3.16 -3.88 -40.56
N VAL A 60 2.59 -4.98 -40.07
CA VAL A 60 3.28 -5.98 -39.25
C VAL A 60 3.51 -7.26 -40.06
N LYS A 61 4.73 -7.79 -40.05
CA LYS A 61 5.11 -9.04 -40.73
C LYS A 61 5.83 -9.96 -39.74
N GLY A 62 5.16 -11.05 -39.34
CA GLY A 62 5.73 -12.06 -38.43
C GLY A 62 6.73 -13.01 -39.10
N TYR A 63 7.55 -12.51 -40.01
CA TYR A 63 8.58 -13.27 -40.71
C TYR A 63 9.73 -12.35 -41.15
N MET A 64 10.86 -12.95 -41.51
CA MET A 64 12.05 -12.21 -41.96
C MET A 64 11.80 -11.54 -43.32
N LEU A 65 12.01 -10.24 -43.42
CA LEU A 65 11.88 -9.47 -44.66
C LEU A 65 13.24 -9.19 -45.30
N GLY A 66 13.36 -9.48 -46.60
CA GLY A 66 14.50 -9.09 -47.42
C GLY A 66 14.25 -7.80 -48.20
N LEU A 67 15.33 -7.18 -48.70
CA LEU A 67 15.29 -5.91 -49.45
C LEU A 67 14.29 -5.90 -50.63
N ALA A 68 14.25 -6.97 -51.43
CA ALA A 68 13.35 -7.07 -52.58
C ALA A 68 11.86 -7.18 -52.18
N GLU A 69 11.56 -7.64 -50.97
CA GLU A 69 10.19 -7.65 -50.46
C GLU A 69 9.82 -6.31 -49.82
N MET A 70 10.77 -5.67 -49.13
CA MET A 70 10.62 -4.29 -48.66
C MET A 70 10.29 -3.33 -49.80
N GLY A 71 11.05 -3.36 -50.90
CA GLY A 71 10.78 -2.51 -52.06
C GLY A 71 9.41 -2.75 -52.69
N ARG A 72 8.97 -4.02 -52.76
CA ARG A 72 7.61 -4.35 -53.23
C ARG A 72 6.52 -3.79 -52.32
N LEU A 73 6.76 -3.70 -51.00
CA LEU A 73 5.82 -3.10 -50.05
C LEU A 73 5.80 -1.57 -50.18
N VAL A 74 6.97 -0.95 -50.36
CA VAL A 74 7.11 0.50 -50.60
C VAL A 74 6.38 0.92 -51.87
N ALA A 75 6.63 0.23 -53.00
CA ALA A 75 5.99 0.55 -54.28
C ALA A 75 4.45 0.38 -54.25
N LYS A 76 3.95 -0.52 -53.40
CA LYS A 76 2.51 -0.80 -53.23
C LYS A 76 1.84 0.03 -52.13
N ALA A 77 2.57 0.93 -51.49
CA ALA A 77 2.00 1.78 -50.45
C ALA A 77 0.87 2.64 -51.02
N PRO A 78 -0.31 2.69 -50.36
CA PRO A 78 -1.43 3.50 -50.85
C PRO A 78 -1.06 4.99 -50.87
N GLU A 79 -1.65 5.78 -51.76
CA GLU A 79 -1.38 7.22 -51.80
C GLU A 79 -2.19 7.96 -50.72
N GLY A 80 -1.65 9.06 -50.17
CA GLY A 80 -2.37 9.93 -49.23
C GLY A 80 -2.13 9.68 -47.74
N ARG A 81 -1.21 8.79 -47.34
CA ARG A 81 -0.70 8.75 -45.95
C ARG A 81 0.62 9.49 -45.84
N SER A 82 0.84 10.05 -44.66
CA SER A 82 1.97 10.92 -44.32
C SER A 82 3.20 10.15 -43.85
N ARG A 83 3.04 8.98 -43.23
CA ARG A 83 4.15 8.13 -42.76
C ARG A 83 3.75 6.65 -42.74
N TYR A 84 4.73 5.77 -42.97
CA TYR A 84 4.60 4.33 -42.90
C TYR A 84 5.62 3.74 -41.93
N VAL A 85 5.21 2.74 -41.16
CA VAL A 85 6.13 1.92 -40.36
C VAL A 85 5.94 0.47 -40.75
N LEU A 86 7.01 -0.17 -41.20
CA LEU A 86 7.03 -1.60 -41.48
C LEU A 86 7.72 -2.30 -40.31
N LEU A 87 6.98 -3.15 -39.60
CA LEU A 87 7.47 -3.98 -38.51
C LEU A 87 7.70 -5.40 -39.03
N ALA A 88 8.94 -5.90 -38.94
CA ALA A 88 9.31 -7.25 -39.33
C ALA A 88 9.88 -8.04 -38.14
N ASP A 89 9.74 -9.37 -38.15
CA ASP A 89 10.36 -10.23 -37.13
C ASP A 89 11.90 -10.11 -37.14
N SER A 90 12.49 -9.98 -38.34
CA SER A 90 13.91 -9.71 -38.56
C SER A 90 14.15 -9.18 -39.97
N TYR A 91 15.20 -8.39 -40.18
CA TYR A 91 15.65 -8.00 -41.51
C TYR A 91 16.92 -8.72 -41.98
N GLY A 92 17.51 -9.58 -41.15
CA GLY A 92 18.72 -10.34 -41.49
C GLY A 92 19.81 -9.46 -42.12
N ASN A 93 20.21 -9.79 -43.35
CA ASN A 93 21.26 -9.05 -44.09
C ASN A 93 20.85 -7.62 -44.50
N ALA A 94 19.56 -7.27 -44.45
CA ALA A 94 19.08 -5.91 -44.75
C ALA A 94 19.21 -4.96 -43.55
N ARG A 95 19.53 -5.47 -42.35
CA ARG A 95 19.63 -4.67 -41.11
C ARG A 95 20.67 -3.56 -41.18
N SER A 96 21.81 -3.80 -41.83
CA SER A 96 22.85 -2.78 -42.01
C SER A 96 22.35 -1.61 -42.85
N PHE A 97 21.67 -1.90 -43.96
CA PHE A 97 21.04 -0.90 -44.82
C PHE A 97 19.97 -0.12 -44.05
N ILE A 98 19.11 -0.79 -43.29
CA ILE A 98 18.04 -0.15 -42.51
C ILE A 98 18.60 0.83 -41.47
N ASN A 99 19.67 0.47 -40.77
CA ASN A 99 20.29 1.36 -39.80
C ASN A 99 20.80 2.64 -40.46
N VAL A 100 21.47 2.52 -41.60
CA VAL A 100 21.93 3.68 -42.38
C VAL A 100 20.74 4.50 -42.88
N PHE A 101 19.73 3.84 -43.45
CA PHE A 101 18.52 4.47 -43.97
C PHE A 101 17.72 5.24 -42.91
N ASN A 102 17.46 4.63 -41.75
CA ASN A 102 16.75 5.30 -40.66
C ASN A 102 17.57 6.48 -40.10
N THR A 103 18.90 6.38 -40.05
CA THR A 103 19.77 7.49 -39.61
C THR A 103 19.76 8.63 -40.63
N PHE A 104 19.73 8.31 -41.93
CA PHE A 104 19.61 9.30 -42.99
C PHE A 104 18.27 10.06 -42.93
N LEU A 105 17.16 9.36 -42.64
CA LEU A 105 15.85 10.01 -42.44
C LEU A 105 15.84 11.05 -41.30
N GLU A 106 16.84 11.02 -40.41
CA GLU A 106 17.00 11.99 -39.32
C GLU A 106 17.90 13.17 -39.69
N ASN A 107 18.71 13.06 -40.77
CA ASN A 107 19.70 14.06 -41.20
C ASN A 107 19.74 14.16 -42.73
N LEU A 108 18.86 14.98 -43.32
CA LEU A 108 18.60 15.07 -44.76
C LEU A 108 19.64 15.88 -45.58
N GLU A 109 20.82 16.18 -45.03
CA GLU A 109 21.75 17.15 -45.64
C GLU A 109 22.54 16.60 -46.86
N ASP A 110 22.60 15.27 -47.08
CA ASP A 110 23.36 14.62 -48.18
C ASP A 110 22.48 13.84 -49.19
N TYR A 111 21.67 14.56 -49.97
CA TYR A 111 20.48 13.99 -50.63
C TYR A 111 20.71 13.12 -51.89
N MET A 112 21.75 13.37 -52.72
CA MET A 112 21.81 12.75 -54.07
C MET A 112 22.48 11.37 -54.15
N GLU A 113 23.58 11.12 -53.42
CA GLU A 113 24.25 9.80 -53.46
C GLU A 113 23.41 8.71 -52.79
N PHE A 114 22.56 9.11 -51.84
CA PHE A 114 21.72 8.20 -51.08
C PHE A 114 20.47 7.74 -51.86
N GLU A 115 19.94 8.57 -52.78
CA GLU A 115 18.81 8.21 -53.64
C GLU A 115 19.13 7.00 -54.54
N ASP A 116 20.30 7.02 -55.17
CA ASP A 116 20.76 5.91 -56.02
C ASP A 116 20.96 4.62 -55.22
N GLU A 117 21.50 4.71 -54.00
CA GLU A 117 21.67 3.56 -53.12
C GLU A 117 20.32 2.95 -52.72
N VAL A 118 19.36 3.77 -52.30
CA VAL A 118 18.04 3.32 -51.86
C VAL A 118 17.26 2.68 -53.00
N CYS A 119 17.20 3.32 -54.17
CA CYS A 119 16.51 2.79 -55.34
C CYS A 119 17.12 1.46 -55.81
N SER A 120 18.46 1.36 -55.79
CA SER A 120 19.19 0.15 -56.14
C SER A 120 18.95 -0.99 -55.14
N LYS A 121 19.07 -0.72 -53.84
CA LYS A 121 18.92 -1.72 -52.78
C LYS A 121 17.50 -2.25 -52.69
N LEU A 122 16.49 -1.37 -52.78
CA LEU A 122 15.08 -1.75 -52.70
C LEU A 122 14.50 -2.19 -54.06
N ASN A 123 15.26 -2.09 -55.16
CA ASN A 123 14.80 -2.41 -56.51
C ASN A 123 13.51 -1.64 -56.87
N LEU A 124 13.55 -0.32 -56.67
CA LEU A 124 12.48 0.61 -57.00
C LEU A 124 12.66 1.15 -58.43
N GLU A 125 11.56 1.50 -59.10
CA GLU A 125 11.64 2.14 -60.42
C GLU A 125 12.23 3.56 -60.26
N ARG A 126 13.05 3.99 -61.22
CA ARG A 126 13.71 5.32 -61.21
C ARG A 126 12.77 6.46 -61.58
N ASP A 127 11.52 6.37 -61.16
CA ASP A 127 10.55 7.44 -61.27
C ASP A 127 10.48 8.13 -59.90
N ALA A 128 10.52 9.47 -59.88
CA ALA A 128 10.59 10.30 -58.66
C ALA A 128 9.49 9.99 -57.61
N SER A 129 8.43 9.28 -58.01
CA SER A 129 7.37 8.75 -57.14
C SER A 129 7.88 7.74 -56.10
N ASP A 130 8.67 6.76 -56.50
CA ASP A 130 8.94 5.59 -55.65
C ASP A 130 9.99 5.87 -54.58
N PHE A 131 11.01 6.67 -54.91
CA PHE A 131 11.95 7.19 -53.91
C PHE A 131 11.23 8.08 -52.89
N SER A 132 10.38 9.00 -53.36
CA SER A 132 9.57 9.85 -52.47
C SER A 132 8.66 9.03 -51.55
N LYS A 133 8.10 7.92 -52.05
CA LYS A 133 7.35 6.96 -51.22
C LYS A 133 8.26 6.27 -50.20
N ALA A 134 9.45 5.82 -50.59
CA ALA A 134 10.42 5.19 -49.69
C ALA A 134 10.80 6.10 -48.51
N MET A 135 10.93 7.40 -48.76
CA MET A 135 11.23 8.40 -47.74
C MET A 135 10.14 8.58 -46.67
N LEU A 136 8.93 8.07 -46.90
CA LEU A 136 7.84 8.06 -45.92
C LEU A 136 7.90 6.83 -44.99
N PHE A 137 8.75 5.84 -45.27
CA PHE A 137 8.85 4.60 -44.52
C PHE A 137 9.91 4.65 -43.42
N ARG A 138 9.57 4.07 -42.27
CA ARG A 138 10.51 3.62 -41.24
C ARG A 138 10.46 2.10 -41.19
N PHE A 139 11.62 1.47 -41.06
CA PHE A 139 11.76 0.02 -40.92
C PHE A 139 12.20 -0.32 -39.50
N GLU A 140 11.42 -1.13 -38.78
CA GLU A 140 11.65 -1.46 -37.38
C GLU A 140 11.54 -2.98 -37.17
N GLU A 141 12.40 -3.54 -36.32
CA GLU A 141 12.29 -4.96 -35.94
C GLU A 141 11.39 -5.10 -34.72
N PHE A 142 10.45 -6.03 -34.80
CA PHE A 142 9.56 -6.39 -33.71
C PHE A 142 9.33 -7.90 -33.77
N SER A 143 10.07 -8.66 -32.95
CA SER A 143 10.03 -10.12 -33.04
C SER A 143 8.71 -10.68 -32.53
N GLN A 144 8.24 -11.73 -33.18
CA GLN A 144 7.05 -12.46 -32.75
C GLN A 144 7.27 -13.22 -31.45
N LEU A 145 8.48 -13.72 -31.22
CA LEU A 145 8.81 -14.48 -30.01
C LEU A 145 8.80 -13.59 -28.75
N SER A 146 9.24 -12.34 -28.87
CA SER A 146 9.32 -11.39 -27.75
C SER A 146 8.26 -10.27 -27.80
N GLY A 147 7.29 -10.37 -28.71
CA GLY A 147 6.33 -9.28 -28.94
C GLY A 147 5.52 -8.91 -27.70
N GLU A 148 5.09 -9.90 -26.91
CA GLU A 148 4.36 -9.68 -25.66
C GLU A 148 5.24 -8.96 -24.63
N GLN A 149 6.47 -9.43 -24.43
CA GLN A 149 7.47 -8.82 -23.55
C GLN A 149 7.80 -7.37 -23.92
N LEU A 150 7.93 -7.09 -25.22
CA LEU A 150 8.18 -5.75 -25.74
C LEU A 150 6.99 -4.81 -25.47
N ALA A 151 5.76 -5.29 -25.66
CA ALA A 151 4.56 -4.53 -25.35
C ALA A 151 4.46 -4.19 -23.84
N LEU A 152 4.68 -5.18 -22.97
CA LEU A 152 4.74 -4.98 -21.52
C LEU A 152 5.80 -3.95 -21.10
N SER A 153 6.98 -4.01 -21.73
CA SER A 153 8.05 -3.04 -21.49
C SER A 153 7.65 -1.62 -21.88
N GLU A 154 6.98 -1.40 -23.02
CA GLU A 154 6.52 -0.06 -23.40
C GLU A 154 5.43 0.49 -22.47
N ILE A 155 4.50 -0.36 -22.01
CA ILE A 155 3.52 0.02 -20.97
C ILE A 155 4.24 0.46 -19.70
N SER A 156 5.21 -0.35 -19.23
CA SER A 156 6.00 -0.07 -18.04
C SER A 156 6.77 1.24 -18.13
N LYS A 157 7.43 1.52 -19.26
CA LYS A 157 8.16 2.77 -19.49
C LYS A 157 7.25 3.99 -19.44
N TRP A 158 6.09 3.90 -20.10
CA TRP A 158 5.11 4.97 -20.09
C TRP A 158 4.55 5.20 -18.67
N ALA A 159 4.23 4.13 -17.95
CA ALA A 159 3.75 4.18 -16.57
C ALA A 159 4.76 4.85 -15.64
N ALA A 160 6.03 4.47 -15.73
CA ALA A 160 7.12 5.06 -14.95
C ALA A 160 7.31 6.55 -15.29
N ARG A 161 7.38 6.89 -16.59
CA ARG A 161 7.61 8.27 -17.06
C ARG A 161 6.46 9.22 -16.71
N THR A 162 5.23 8.72 -16.69
CA THR A 162 4.03 9.53 -16.36
C THR A 162 3.59 9.42 -14.90
N ASN A 163 4.35 8.71 -14.06
CA ASN A 163 4.03 8.44 -12.66
C ASN A 163 2.64 7.77 -12.45
N ARG A 164 2.20 7.00 -13.45
CA ARG A 164 0.95 6.21 -13.44
C ARG A 164 1.29 4.74 -13.22
N GLN A 165 1.76 4.41 -12.02
CA GLN A 165 2.10 3.04 -11.62
C GLN A 165 0.93 2.08 -11.91
N CYS A 166 1.05 1.23 -12.92
CA CYS A 166 0.00 0.30 -13.35
C CYS A 166 0.55 -1.12 -13.53
N ASP A 167 -0.35 -2.11 -13.43
CA ASP A 167 -0.02 -3.51 -13.62
C ASP A 167 -0.02 -3.77 -15.12
N SER A 168 1.15 -3.77 -15.76
CA SER A 168 1.27 -3.80 -17.21
C SER A 168 0.68 -5.07 -17.81
N VAL A 169 0.76 -6.20 -17.11
CA VAL A 169 0.10 -7.46 -17.50
C VAL A 169 -1.42 -7.27 -17.54
N LYS A 170 -2.02 -6.72 -16.48
CA LYS A 170 -3.47 -6.47 -16.47
C LYS A 170 -3.89 -5.40 -17.48
N VAL A 171 -3.12 -4.34 -17.64
CA VAL A 171 -3.35 -3.30 -18.66
C VAL A 171 -3.34 -3.92 -20.05
N MET A 172 -2.32 -4.73 -20.37
CA MET A 172 -2.22 -5.42 -21.65
C MET A 172 -3.41 -6.37 -21.87
N ALA A 173 -3.75 -7.21 -20.89
CA ALA A 173 -4.89 -8.11 -20.98
C ALA A 173 -6.22 -7.35 -21.18
N ALA A 174 -6.41 -6.25 -20.43
CA ALA A 174 -7.59 -5.40 -20.54
C ALA A 174 -7.65 -4.63 -21.87
N LEU A 175 -6.50 -4.28 -22.46
CA LEU A 175 -6.42 -3.66 -23.79
C LEU A 175 -6.68 -4.67 -24.91
N LYS A 176 -6.21 -5.92 -24.79
CA LYS A 176 -6.46 -6.96 -25.80
C LYS A 176 -7.96 -7.16 -26.05
N LEU A 177 -8.83 -6.93 -25.07
CA LEU A 177 -10.29 -7.00 -25.22
C LEU A 177 -10.85 -5.99 -26.25
N PRO A 178 -10.69 -4.67 -26.11
CA PRO A 178 -11.02 -3.69 -27.14
C PRO A 178 -10.42 -3.99 -28.51
N PHE A 179 -9.16 -4.46 -28.58
CA PHE A 179 -8.52 -4.83 -29.85
C PHE A 179 -9.27 -5.99 -30.55
N LEU A 180 -9.59 -7.05 -29.80
CA LEU A 180 -10.38 -8.18 -30.29
C LEU A 180 -11.78 -7.75 -30.76
N GLU A 181 -12.44 -6.86 -30.02
CA GLU A 181 -13.77 -6.35 -30.38
C GLU A 181 -13.73 -5.48 -31.64
N LYS A 182 -12.84 -4.49 -31.69
CA LYS A 182 -12.74 -3.54 -32.80
C LYS A 182 -12.22 -4.18 -34.08
N ARG A 183 -11.44 -5.26 -33.98
CA ARG A 183 -11.03 -6.06 -35.15
C ARG A 183 -12.22 -6.73 -35.85
N LYS A 184 -13.24 -7.20 -35.12
CA LYS A 184 -14.40 -7.88 -35.71
C LYS A 184 -15.27 -6.96 -36.57
N VAL A 185 -15.36 -5.68 -36.20
CA VAL A 185 -16.27 -4.71 -36.84
C VAL A 185 -15.55 -3.58 -37.59
N ARG A 186 -14.21 -3.59 -37.58
CA ARG A 186 -13.34 -2.43 -37.84
C ARG A 186 -13.66 -1.26 -36.92
N GLY A 187 -12.65 -0.72 -36.25
CA GLY A 187 -12.93 0.39 -35.35
C GLY A 187 -11.71 0.98 -34.68
N THR A 188 -12.00 1.99 -33.87
CA THR A 188 -10.99 2.84 -33.25
C THR A 188 -10.97 2.65 -31.74
N ILE A 189 -9.78 2.73 -31.17
CA ILE A 189 -9.52 2.79 -29.73
C ILE A 189 -8.93 4.17 -29.45
N SER A 190 -9.65 4.99 -28.68
CA SER A 190 -9.23 6.37 -28.40
C SER A 190 -8.14 6.44 -27.33
N LYS A 191 -7.29 7.48 -27.38
CA LYS A 191 -6.30 7.79 -26.34
C LYS A 191 -6.92 7.83 -24.94
N LYS A 192 -8.11 8.44 -24.80
CA LYS A 192 -8.87 8.51 -23.54
C LYS A 192 -9.25 7.12 -23.01
N GLN A 193 -9.63 6.20 -23.90
CA GLN A 193 -9.99 4.84 -23.51
C GLN A 193 -8.75 4.05 -23.04
N ILE A 194 -7.62 4.21 -23.72
CA ILE A 194 -6.36 3.55 -23.34
C ILE A 194 -5.91 4.04 -21.96
N ILE A 195 -5.86 5.37 -21.75
CA ILE A 195 -5.50 5.96 -20.45
C ILE A 195 -6.45 5.47 -19.35
N LYS A 196 -7.76 5.43 -19.62
CA LYS A 196 -8.73 4.93 -18.65
C LYS A 196 -8.47 3.47 -18.26
N ILE A 197 -8.20 2.59 -19.23
CA ILE A 197 -7.87 1.18 -18.94
C ILE A 197 -6.59 1.08 -18.09
N SER A 198 -5.59 1.93 -18.35
CA SER A 198 -4.40 2.00 -17.51
C SER A 198 -4.70 2.46 -16.09
N ASP A 199 -5.50 3.50 -15.93
CA ASP A 199 -5.90 4.04 -14.63
C ASP A 199 -6.77 3.05 -13.83
N ASP A 200 -7.66 2.31 -14.50
CA ASP A 200 -8.51 1.27 -13.87
C ASP A 200 -7.68 0.06 -13.39
N ASN A 201 -6.45 -0.12 -13.89
CA ASN A 201 -5.51 -1.19 -13.50
C ASN A 201 -4.27 -0.65 -12.77
N ARG A 202 -4.42 0.48 -12.06
CA ARG A 202 -3.35 1.09 -11.28
C ARG A 202 -2.88 0.12 -10.18
N VAL A 203 -1.57 -0.01 -10.02
CA VAL A 203 -0.97 -0.71 -8.88
C VAL A 203 -1.03 0.22 -7.69
N VAL A 204 -1.46 -0.34 -6.55
CA VAL A 204 -1.59 0.36 -5.28
C VAL A 204 -0.26 1.08 -4.96
N PRO A 205 -0.29 2.32 -4.45
CA PRO A 205 0.91 3.11 -4.08
C PRO A 205 1.96 2.37 -3.23
N SER A 206 1.59 1.27 -2.57
CA SER A 206 2.45 0.46 -1.73
C SER A 206 3.67 -0.11 -2.45
N TYR A 207 3.57 -0.57 -3.71
CA TYR A 207 4.73 -1.14 -4.43
C TYR A 207 5.82 -0.10 -4.68
N ALA A 208 5.44 1.07 -5.20
CA ALA A 208 6.38 2.15 -5.50
C ALA A 208 7.05 2.68 -4.22
N VAL A 209 6.28 2.86 -3.13
CA VAL A 209 6.82 3.27 -1.83
C VAL A 209 7.78 2.23 -1.25
N ASN A 210 7.42 0.95 -1.31
CA ASN A 210 8.28 -0.13 -0.82
C ASN A 210 9.58 -0.22 -1.64
N ARG A 211 9.51 -0.07 -2.96
CA ARG A 211 10.69 -0.02 -3.85
C ARG A 211 11.65 1.09 -3.44
N ASP A 212 11.16 2.30 -3.26
CA ASP A 212 12.01 3.44 -2.90
C ASP A 212 12.68 3.23 -1.54
N GLU A 213 11.99 2.58 -0.58
CA GLU A 213 12.59 2.19 0.70
C GLU A 213 13.73 1.18 0.52
N GLU A 214 13.56 0.13 -0.29
CA GLU A 214 14.63 -0.85 -0.53
C GLU A 214 15.81 -0.26 -1.34
N ASP A 215 15.56 0.67 -2.25
CA ASP A 215 16.62 1.39 -2.98
C ASP A 215 17.48 2.25 -2.03
N ASN A 216 16.83 2.96 -1.12
CA ASN A 216 17.53 3.74 -0.10
C ASN A 216 18.31 2.88 0.91
N LEU A 217 17.96 1.60 1.04
CA LEU A 217 18.74 0.65 1.83
C LEU A 217 20.00 0.16 1.11
N GLY A 218 20.08 0.28 -0.22
CA GLY A 218 21.17 -0.26 -1.05
C GLY A 218 20.86 -1.61 -1.70
N PHE A 219 19.65 -2.15 -1.52
CA PHE A 219 19.26 -3.48 -1.98
C PHE A 219 19.36 -3.65 -3.50
N PHE A 220 18.97 -2.63 -4.26
CA PHE A 220 19.02 -2.66 -5.73
C PHE A 220 20.44 -2.72 -6.29
N VAL A 221 21.42 -2.17 -5.57
CA VAL A 221 22.84 -2.23 -5.98
C VAL A 221 23.33 -3.67 -5.88
N ASP A 222 23.01 -4.34 -4.76
CA ASP A 222 23.37 -5.74 -4.56
C ASP A 222 22.61 -6.66 -5.55
N LEU A 223 21.33 -6.38 -5.80
CA LEU A 223 20.54 -7.12 -6.80
C LEU A 223 21.10 -6.96 -8.22
N ASP A 224 21.48 -5.75 -8.63
CA ASP A 224 22.08 -5.51 -9.96
C ASP A 224 23.43 -6.23 -10.10
N ALA A 225 24.24 -6.26 -9.04
CA ALA A 225 25.50 -7.00 -9.00
C ALA A 225 25.26 -8.52 -9.12
N TYR A 226 24.27 -9.04 -8.39
CA TYR A 226 23.90 -10.45 -8.44
C TYR A 226 23.34 -10.87 -9.81
N VAL A 227 22.50 -10.04 -10.44
CA VAL A 227 22.00 -10.33 -11.79
C VAL A 227 23.14 -10.30 -12.82
N LYS A 228 24.13 -9.40 -12.68
CA LYS A 228 25.32 -9.41 -13.55
C LYS A 228 26.12 -10.70 -13.41
N SER A 229 26.36 -11.18 -12.18
CA SER A 229 27.08 -12.45 -12.00
C SER A 229 26.31 -13.62 -12.61
N LEU A 230 24.98 -13.63 -12.53
CA LEU A 230 24.16 -14.65 -13.19
C LEU A 230 24.27 -14.60 -14.72
N ILE A 231 24.30 -13.39 -15.31
CA ILE A 231 24.48 -13.20 -16.76
C ILE A 231 25.86 -13.71 -17.20
N GLU A 232 26.92 -13.37 -16.45
CA GLU A 232 28.28 -13.82 -16.73
C GLU A 232 28.40 -15.35 -16.67
N ASP A 233 27.79 -15.97 -15.66
CA ASP A 233 27.77 -17.43 -15.50
C ASP A 233 26.92 -18.18 -16.55
N THR A 234 26.03 -17.47 -17.25
CA THR A 234 25.12 -18.05 -18.26
C THR A 234 25.43 -17.59 -19.68
N ALA A 235 26.62 -16.99 -19.89
CA ALA A 235 27.05 -16.40 -21.16
C ALA A 235 26.93 -17.31 -22.39
N HIS A 236 26.90 -18.64 -22.20
CA HIS A 236 26.76 -19.62 -23.28
C HIS A 236 25.31 -19.86 -23.73
N ASN A 237 24.30 -19.34 -23.02
CA ASN A 237 22.88 -19.47 -23.36
C ASN A 237 22.29 -18.10 -23.69
N SER A 238 22.28 -17.77 -24.99
CA SER A 238 21.85 -16.44 -25.49
C SER A 238 20.40 -16.09 -25.12
N PHE A 239 19.51 -17.07 -25.06
CA PHE A 239 18.12 -16.87 -24.64
C PHE A 239 18.04 -16.45 -23.17
N MET A 240 18.69 -17.20 -22.27
CA MET A 240 18.69 -16.88 -20.83
C MET A 240 19.37 -15.55 -20.53
N VAL A 241 20.45 -15.22 -21.25
CA VAL A 241 21.10 -13.91 -21.15
C VAL A 241 20.12 -12.79 -21.52
N SER A 242 19.32 -12.96 -22.57
CA SER A 242 18.30 -12.00 -22.97
C SER A 242 17.24 -11.80 -21.88
N GLU A 243 16.70 -12.89 -21.33
CA GLU A 243 15.68 -12.82 -20.26
C GLU A 243 16.23 -12.18 -18.98
N LEU A 244 17.47 -12.48 -18.59
CA LEU A 244 18.12 -11.85 -17.42
C LEU A 244 18.42 -10.37 -17.66
N GLN A 245 18.81 -9.98 -18.88
CA GLN A 245 18.97 -8.57 -19.25
C GLN A 245 17.63 -7.83 -19.21
N GLN A 246 16.55 -8.48 -19.67
CA GLN A 246 15.20 -7.95 -19.57
C GLN A 246 14.76 -7.80 -18.11
N PHE A 247 14.97 -8.81 -17.27
CA PHE A 247 14.69 -8.74 -15.84
C PHE A 247 15.43 -7.56 -15.19
N ARG A 248 16.74 -7.46 -15.43
CA ARG A 248 17.57 -6.34 -14.95
C ARG A 248 17.03 -4.98 -15.37
N ARG A 249 16.54 -4.88 -16.62
CA ARG A 249 15.92 -3.66 -17.14
C ARG A 249 14.62 -3.34 -16.40
N LEU A 250 13.72 -4.30 -16.23
CA LEU A 250 12.44 -4.12 -15.54
C LEU A 250 12.64 -3.68 -14.08
N VAL A 251 13.61 -4.27 -13.38
CA VAL A 251 13.99 -3.88 -12.01
C VAL A 251 14.45 -2.42 -11.96
N ARG A 252 15.32 -2.00 -12.89
CA ARG A 252 15.81 -0.61 -12.98
C ARG A 252 14.70 0.38 -13.32
N GLU A 253 13.80 0.00 -14.22
CA GLU A 253 12.62 0.78 -14.62
C GLU A 253 11.54 0.81 -13.52
N GLY A 254 11.68 -0.02 -12.46
CA GLY A 254 10.71 -0.10 -11.37
C GLY A 254 9.39 -0.74 -11.77
N SER A 255 9.42 -1.61 -12.78
CA SER A 255 8.22 -2.27 -13.29
C SER A 255 7.78 -3.42 -12.37
N PRO A 256 6.49 -3.52 -12.03
CA PRO A 256 5.95 -4.66 -11.30
C PRO A 256 6.08 -5.98 -12.08
N ASP A 257 6.26 -5.93 -13.40
CA ASP A 257 6.41 -7.12 -14.27
C ASP A 257 7.70 -7.89 -14.03
N ALA A 258 8.66 -7.31 -13.30
CA ALA A 258 9.85 -8.04 -12.89
C ALA A 258 9.51 -9.28 -12.03
N LEU A 259 8.42 -9.25 -11.24
CA LEU A 259 7.99 -10.39 -10.42
C LEU A 259 7.45 -11.58 -11.26
N PRO A 260 6.50 -11.38 -12.19
CA PRO A 260 6.10 -12.42 -13.14
C PRO A 260 7.27 -13.04 -13.89
N LEU A 261 8.18 -12.22 -14.44
CA LEU A 261 9.34 -12.72 -15.18
C LEU A 261 10.28 -13.54 -14.29
N ALA A 262 10.60 -13.05 -13.09
CA ALA A 262 11.41 -13.80 -12.14
C ALA A 262 10.74 -15.12 -11.69
N SER A 263 9.41 -15.13 -11.61
CA SER A 263 8.65 -16.35 -11.30
C SER A 263 8.76 -17.39 -12.39
N GLN A 264 8.58 -16.98 -13.66
CA GLN A 264 8.80 -17.86 -14.81
C GLN A 264 10.23 -18.41 -14.85
N LEU A 265 11.23 -17.54 -14.71
CA LEU A 265 12.64 -17.95 -14.67
C LEU A 265 12.90 -18.97 -13.56
N SER A 266 12.33 -18.76 -12.37
CA SER A 266 12.45 -19.69 -11.24
C SER A 266 11.77 -21.03 -11.48
N GLU A 267 10.69 -21.08 -12.26
CA GLU A 267 9.99 -22.32 -12.62
C GLU A 267 10.77 -23.11 -13.67
N GLU A 268 11.37 -22.42 -14.64
CA GLU A 268 12.23 -23.01 -15.65
C GLU A 268 13.56 -23.52 -15.06
N ASN A 269 14.12 -22.80 -14.09
CA ASN A 269 15.35 -23.18 -13.41
C ASN A 269 15.39 -22.66 -11.96
N SER A 270 15.53 -23.59 -11.02
CA SER A 270 15.57 -23.29 -9.58
C SER A 270 16.71 -22.36 -9.17
N ARG A 271 17.76 -22.20 -10.00
CA ARG A 271 18.84 -21.24 -9.78
C ARG A 271 18.35 -19.79 -9.70
N TYR A 272 17.24 -19.45 -10.37
CA TYR A 272 16.68 -18.10 -10.35
C TYR A 272 15.65 -17.86 -9.24
N PHE A 273 15.48 -18.82 -8.33
CA PHE A 273 14.59 -18.71 -7.18
C PHE A 273 14.82 -17.42 -6.37
N TRP A 274 16.08 -17.04 -6.17
CA TRP A 274 16.42 -15.84 -5.40
C TRP A 274 16.07 -14.53 -6.12
N LEU A 275 15.95 -14.53 -7.46
CA LEU A 275 15.41 -13.38 -8.19
C LEU A 275 13.92 -13.19 -7.88
N LYS A 276 13.15 -14.29 -7.88
CA LYS A 276 11.73 -14.27 -7.49
C LYS A 276 11.57 -13.76 -6.06
N MET A 277 12.35 -14.30 -5.12
CA MET A 277 12.29 -13.87 -3.72
C MET A 277 12.70 -12.40 -3.55
N SER A 278 13.69 -11.92 -4.30
CA SER A 278 14.07 -10.49 -4.29
C SER A 278 12.91 -9.59 -4.71
N MET A 279 12.11 -10.02 -5.69
CA MET A 279 10.92 -9.28 -6.09
C MET A 279 9.81 -9.33 -5.03
N CYS A 280 9.64 -10.45 -4.34
CA CYS A 280 8.74 -10.53 -3.18
C CYS A 280 9.19 -9.61 -2.03
N VAL A 281 10.51 -9.43 -1.83
CA VAL A 281 11.05 -8.44 -0.86
C VAL A 281 10.63 -7.03 -1.24
N ILE A 282 10.83 -6.63 -2.50
CA ILE A 282 10.44 -5.31 -3.02
C ILE A 282 8.93 -5.09 -2.90
N ALA A 283 8.13 -6.11 -3.20
CA ALA A 283 6.67 -6.05 -3.10
C ALA A 283 6.15 -6.15 -1.65
N ARG A 284 7.00 -6.57 -0.69
CA ARG A 284 6.63 -6.96 0.69
C ARG A 284 5.55 -8.05 0.75
N GLU A 285 5.63 -9.00 -0.16
CA GLU A 285 4.71 -10.13 -0.20
C GLU A 285 5.14 -11.22 0.77
N LYS A 286 4.19 -11.71 1.59
CA LYS A 286 4.42 -12.88 2.45
C LYS A 286 4.49 -14.13 1.57
N VAL A 287 5.50 -14.96 1.79
CA VAL A 287 5.76 -16.18 1.01
C VAL A 287 6.01 -17.35 1.92
N LEU A 288 5.42 -18.51 1.63
CA LEU A 288 5.69 -19.74 2.40
C LEU A 288 7.02 -20.36 1.94
N LEU A 289 8.05 -20.28 2.79
CA LEU A 289 9.31 -20.99 2.59
C LEU A 289 9.14 -22.45 3.03
N GLY A 290 9.26 -23.37 2.06
CA GLY A 290 9.10 -24.81 2.28
C GLY A 290 10.44 -25.55 2.39
N LYS A 291 10.39 -26.87 2.64
CA LYS A 291 11.58 -27.75 2.65
C LYS A 291 12.34 -27.80 1.32
N SER A 292 11.71 -27.39 0.22
CA SER A 292 12.29 -27.31 -1.12
C SER A 292 12.94 -25.97 -1.43
N THR A 293 13.04 -25.06 -0.46
CA THR A 293 13.74 -23.77 -0.62
C THR A 293 15.23 -24.06 -0.84
N PRO A 294 15.85 -23.58 -1.95
CA PRO A 294 17.29 -23.71 -2.16
C PRO A 294 18.08 -23.11 -0.99
N GLU A 295 19.22 -23.72 -0.64
CA GLU A 295 20.13 -23.11 0.33
C GLU A 295 20.83 -21.89 -0.30
N PRO A 296 21.01 -20.79 0.46
CA PRO A 296 21.67 -19.61 -0.06
C PRO A 296 23.18 -19.86 -0.22
N SER A 297 23.67 -19.65 -1.44
CA SER A 297 25.04 -19.91 -1.87
C SER A 297 25.99 -18.71 -1.72
N CYS A 298 25.44 -17.49 -1.58
CA CYS A 298 26.21 -16.26 -1.40
C CYS A 298 25.54 -15.29 -0.42
N GLU A 299 26.27 -14.23 -0.03
CA GLU A 299 25.81 -13.21 0.94
C GLU A 299 24.52 -12.52 0.49
N PHE A 300 24.36 -12.24 -0.80
CA PHE A 300 23.12 -11.64 -1.33
C PHE A 300 21.91 -12.57 -1.15
N GLU A 301 22.05 -13.86 -1.46
CA GLU A 301 20.97 -14.83 -1.28
C GLU A 301 20.58 -14.99 0.20
N ARG A 302 21.58 -14.96 1.12
CA ARG A 302 21.34 -14.96 2.57
C ARG A 302 20.62 -13.70 3.03
N LEU A 303 20.99 -12.53 2.49
CA LEU A 303 20.28 -11.27 2.73
C LEU A 303 18.81 -11.38 2.29
N VAL A 304 18.54 -11.89 1.08
CA VAL A 304 17.18 -12.08 0.56
C VAL A 304 16.39 -13.03 1.46
N LEU A 305 16.98 -14.16 1.87
CA LEU A 305 16.36 -15.10 2.80
C LEU A 305 15.98 -14.42 4.12
N ALA A 306 16.88 -13.65 4.70
CA ALA A 306 16.60 -12.92 5.94
C ALA A 306 15.47 -11.90 5.76
N ARG A 307 15.45 -11.16 4.64
CA ARG A 307 14.38 -10.18 4.32
C ARG A 307 13.02 -10.86 4.17
N VAL A 308 12.93 -11.96 3.41
CA VAL A 308 11.67 -12.72 3.25
C VAL A 308 11.22 -13.28 4.60
N THR A 309 12.14 -13.82 5.39
CA THR A 309 11.84 -14.35 6.74
C THR A 309 11.30 -13.25 7.66
N ALA A 310 11.86 -12.03 7.59
CA ALA A 310 11.37 -10.87 8.32
C ALA A 310 9.97 -10.43 7.84
N ILE A 311 9.71 -10.40 6.52
CA ILE A 311 8.37 -10.09 5.95
C ILE A 311 7.31 -11.10 6.43
N ASN A 312 7.71 -12.35 6.61
CA ASN A 312 6.88 -13.40 7.21
C ASN A 312 6.75 -13.30 8.75
N GLU A 313 7.22 -12.20 9.35
CA GLU A 313 7.15 -11.91 10.79
C GLU A 313 7.94 -12.89 11.68
N LYS A 314 8.88 -13.64 11.09
CA LYS A 314 9.81 -14.54 11.81
C LYS A 314 11.09 -13.78 12.18
N TRP A 315 10.93 -12.70 12.94
CA TRP A 315 11.98 -11.71 13.19
C TRP A 315 13.24 -12.27 13.86
N ARG A 316 13.10 -13.26 14.76
CA ARG A 316 14.25 -13.90 15.44
C ARG A 316 15.08 -14.75 14.46
N GLU A 317 14.43 -15.60 13.66
CA GLU A 317 15.08 -16.40 12.61
C GLU A 317 15.79 -15.51 11.57
N ALA A 318 15.14 -14.39 11.19
CA ALA A 318 15.75 -13.41 10.31
C ALA A 318 16.98 -12.77 10.93
N LEU A 319 16.94 -12.39 12.22
CA LEU A 319 18.07 -11.80 12.93
C LEU A 319 19.27 -12.75 12.98
N GLU A 320 19.06 -14.03 13.30
CA GLU A 320 20.10 -15.06 13.29
C GLU A 320 20.78 -15.17 11.91
N THR A 321 19.98 -15.12 10.84
CA THR A 321 20.52 -15.13 9.47
C THR A 321 21.36 -13.87 9.19
N LEU A 322 20.91 -12.69 9.61
CA LEU A 322 21.62 -11.43 9.42
C LEU A 322 22.91 -11.34 10.24
N GLU A 323 22.98 -11.99 11.40
CA GLU A 323 24.18 -12.04 12.23
C GLU A 323 25.32 -12.81 11.57
N SER A 324 25.00 -13.78 10.70
CA SER A 324 25.98 -14.53 9.93
C SER A 324 26.56 -13.77 8.73
N LEU A 325 25.96 -12.64 8.33
CA LEU A 325 26.38 -11.87 7.16
C LEU A 325 27.64 -11.04 7.42
N ASP A 326 28.54 -11.01 6.44
CA ASP A 326 29.64 -10.05 6.43
C ASP A 326 29.16 -8.70 5.89
N SER A 327 28.88 -7.77 6.81
CA SER A 327 28.32 -6.45 6.50
C SER A 327 29.20 -5.55 5.63
N GLU A 328 30.46 -5.91 5.36
CA GLU A 328 31.32 -5.17 4.44
C GLU A 328 31.19 -5.63 2.98
N SER A 329 30.59 -6.81 2.75
CA SER A 329 30.44 -7.42 1.42
C SER A 329 29.20 -6.93 0.64
N LEU A 330 28.27 -6.27 1.32
CA LEU A 330 26.98 -5.82 0.77
C LEU A 330 26.87 -4.29 0.84
N TYR A 331 26.27 -3.69 -0.18
CA TYR A 331 25.88 -2.28 -0.17
C TYR A 331 24.67 -2.03 0.73
N THR A 332 23.82 -3.05 0.89
CA THR A 332 22.64 -2.98 1.76
C THR A 332 23.02 -2.67 3.20
N ASN A 333 22.32 -1.71 3.83
CA ASN A 333 22.53 -1.39 5.24
C ASN A 333 21.94 -2.46 6.17
N VAL A 334 22.69 -3.56 6.35
CA VAL A 334 22.32 -4.73 7.16
C VAL A 334 22.00 -4.32 8.62
N ASN A 335 22.74 -3.37 9.19
CA ASN A 335 22.51 -2.92 10.57
C ASN A 335 21.17 -2.22 10.74
N PHE A 336 20.67 -1.50 9.74
CA PHE A 336 19.31 -0.98 9.78
C PHE A 336 18.28 -2.11 9.88
N ILE A 337 18.44 -3.16 9.08
CA ILE A 337 17.54 -4.32 9.07
C ILE A 337 17.60 -5.05 10.42
N LYS A 338 18.81 -5.27 10.97
CA LYS A 338 18.99 -5.82 12.32
C LYS A 338 18.26 -4.98 13.38
N GLY A 339 18.41 -3.66 13.32
CA GLY A 339 17.71 -2.72 14.20
C GLY A 339 16.19 -2.87 14.13
N VAL A 340 15.63 -3.01 12.92
CA VAL A 340 14.19 -3.26 12.72
C VAL A 340 13.77 -4.63 13.28
N CYS A 341 14.55 -5.69 13.06
CA CYS A 341 14.26 -7.01 13.63
C CYS A 341 14.25 -6.96 15.17
N CYS A 342 15.30 -6.39 15.78
CA CYS A 342 15.40 -6.21 17.23
C CYS A 342 14.24 -5.39 17.80
N LEU A 343 13.79 -4.36 17.09
CA LEU A 343 12.64 -3.55 17.50
C LEU A 343 11.34 -4.38 17.55
N ASN A 344 11.13 -5.29 16.59
CA ASN A 344 9.94 -6.14 16.52
C ASN A 344 9.94 -7.31 17.51
N ILE A 345 11.11 -7.72 18.01
CA ILE A 345 11.25 -8.71 19.10
C ILE A 345 11.45 -8.05 20.48
N GLU A 346 11.23 -6.73 20.57
CA GLU A 346 11.30 -5.94 21.81
C GLU A 346 12.70 -5.86 22.47
N GLU A 347 13.76 -6.14 21.72
CA GLU A 347 15.15 -5.99 22.17
C GLU A 347 15.65 -4.54 21.94
N PHE A 348 15.04 -3.59 22.65
CA PHE A 348 15.15 -2.14 22.36
C PHE A 348 16.56 -1.56 22.47
N GLU A 349 17.36 -1.97 23.46
CA GLU A 349 18.75 -1.50 23.60
C GLU A 349 19.65 -2.01 22.47
N LEU A 350 19.43 -3.26 22.05
CA LEU A 350 20.14 -3.83 20.92
C LEU A 350 19.71 -3.17 19.61
N ALA A 351 18.41 -2.93 19.44
CA ALA A 351 17.87 -2.16 18.30
C ALA A 351 18.52 -0.77 18.21
N LYS A 352 18.60 -0.05 19.34
CA LYS A 352 19.26 1.26 19.44
C LYS A 352 20.72 1.19 19.02
N LYS A 353 21.48 0.19 19.50
CA LYS A 353 22.87 -0.02 19.10
C LYS A 353 22.99 -0.19 17.58
N PHE A 354 22.22 -1.10 16.98
CA PHE A 354 22.27 -1.33 15.53
C PHE A 354 21.86 -0.10 14.71
N PHE A 355 20.84 0.64 15.15
CA PHE A 355 20.45 1.90 14.50
C PHE A 355 21.57 2.95 14.54
N LEU A 356 22.26 3.10 15.68
CA LEU A 356 23.39 4.02 15.79
C LEU A 356 24.56 3.61 14.88
N GLU A 357 24.84 2.31 14.76
CA GLU A 357 25.84 1.80 13.81
C GLU A 357 25.41 2.05 12.36
N ALA A 358 24.13 1.85 12.03
CA ALA A 358 23.57 2.07 10.70
C ALA A 358 23.68 3.54 10.22
N LEU A 359 23.71 4.52 11.13
CA LEU A 359 23.87 5.95 10.79
C LEU A 359 25.18 6.24 10.07
N THR A 360 26.24 5.45 10.32
CA THR A 360 27.58 5.68 9.78
C THR A 360 27.64 5.49 8.25
N LYS A 361 26.82 4.60 7.70
CA LYS A 361 26.79 4.24 6.28
C LYS A 361 25.51 4.68 5.53
N GLY A 362 24.58 5.38 6.19
CA GLY A 362 23.28 5.73 5.61
C GLY A 362 23.27 7.00 4.74
N ASN A 363 22.48 6.98 3.67
CA ASN A 363 22.10 8.19 2.94
C ASN A 363 21.13 9.06 3.79
N SER A 364 20.80 10.27 3.34
CA SER A 364 19.95 11.20 4.10
C SER A 364 18.57 10.61 4.42
N TYR A 365 18.00 9.83 3.50
CA TYR A 365 16.72 9.16 3.70
C TYR A 365 16.77 8.12 4.81
N LEU A 366 17.77 7.24 4.77
CA LEU A 366 17.96 6.21 5.78
C LEU A 366 18.27 6.82 7.15
N LYS A 367 19.10 7.88 7.19
CA LYS A 367 19.39 8.61 8.43
C LYS A 367 18.12 9.21 9.04
N ALA A 368 17.25 9.81 8.23
CA ALA A 368 15.98 10.34 8.71
C ALA A 368 15.08 9.25 9.31
N HIS A 369 14.97 8.09 8.65
CA HIS A 369 14.25 6.92 9.19
C HIS A 369 14.85 6.41 10.49
N ILE A 370 16.18 6.28 10.56
CA ILE A 370 16.88 5.84 11.76
C ILE A 370 16.56 6.76 12.93
N TYR A 371 16.62 8.08 12.74
CA TYR A 371 16.27 9.02 13.80
C TYR A 371 14.80 8.88 14.24
N CYS A 372 13.87 8.62 13.32
CA CYS A 372 12.49 8.30 13.69
C CYS A 372 12.37 7.03 14.55
N HIS A 373 13.17 5.99 14.27
CA HIS A 373 13.22 4.78 15.09
C HIS A 373 13.85 5.02 16.45
N LEU A 374 14.94 5.79 16.52
CA LEU A 374 15.58 6.18 17.78
C LEU A 374 14.62 7.00 18.67
N PHE A 375 13.81 7.88 18.08
CA PHE A 375 12.75 8.59 18.79
C PHE A 375 11.72 7.61 19.40
N LYS A 376 11.22 6.65 18.62
CA LYS A 376 10.28 5.63 19.10
C LYS A 376 10.87 4.80 20.26
N ILE A 377 12.13 4.40 20.14
CA ILE A 377 12.83 3.67 21.20
C ILE A 377 12.97 4.53 22.46
N GLN A 378 13.35 5.80 22.31
CA GLN A 378 13.44 6.73 23.44
C GLN A 378 12.08 6.93 24.12
N GLN A 379 10.99 7.01 23.33
CA GLN A 379 9.63 7.12 23.86
C GLN A 379 9.25 5.92 24.73
N ILE A 380 9.73 4.72 24.40
CA ILE A 380 9.49 3.49 25.17
C ILE A 380 10.38 3.45 26.42
N LEU A 381 11.69 3.64 26.26
CA LEU A 381 12.67 3.43 27.32
C LEU A 381 12.76 4.59 28.33
N SER A 382 12.46 5.81 27.89
CA SER A 382 12.66 7.02 28.69
C SER A 382 11.64 8.11 28.36
N PRO A 383 10.33 7.85 28.54
CA PRO A 383 9.27 8.81 28.20
C PRO A 383 9.38 10.13 28.97
N SER A 384 9.91 10.12 30.20
CA SER A 384 10.08 11.32 31.04
C SER A 384 11.19 12.27 30.57
N THR A 385 12.08 11.82 29.67
CA THR A 385 13.14 12.63 29.07
C THR A 385 13.03 12.67 27.54
N LEU A 386 11.85 12.32 27.01
CA LEU A 386 11.58 12.32 25.58
C LEU A 386 11.74 13.73 25.03
N SER A 387 12.67 13.89 24.09
CA SER A 387 12.97 15.15 23.44
C SER A 387 12.69 15.06 21.94
N MET A 388 12.30 16.17 21.33
CA MET A 388 12.09 16.26 19.87
C MET A 388 13.39 16.19 19.06
N LYS A 389 14.55 16.19 19.74
CA LYS A 389 15.89 16.19 19.12
C LYS A 389 16.05 15.22 17.97
N TYR A 390 15.58 13.97 18.11
CA TYR A 390 15.71 12.99 17.02
C TYR A 390 14.80 13.32 15.83
N LEU A 391 13.59 13.82 16.06
CA LEU A 391 12.71 14.24 14.96
C LEU A 391 13.25 15.49 14.26
N ASP A 392 13.85 16.43 14.99
CA ASP A 392 14.51 17.60 14.42
C ASP A 392 15.75 17.22 13.60
N LEU A 393 16.52 16.24 14.08
CA LEU A 393 17.62 15.66 13.30
C LEU A 393 17.13 14.94 12.04
N ALA A 394 15.98 14.26 12.10
CA ALA A 394 15.38 13.62 10.92
C ALA A 394 15.01 14.67 9.84
N GLU A 395 14.39 15.77 10.26
CA GLU A 395 14.02 16.88 9.35
C GLU A 395 15.23 17.65 8.82
N ALA A 396 16.32 17.72 9.59
CA ALA A 396 17.58 18.27 9.12
C ALA A 396 18.20 17.41 8.00
N GLN A 397 17.94 16.09 7.98
CA GLN A 397 18.37 15.22 6.88
C GLN A 397 17.45 15.34 5.67
N LEU A 398 16.13 15.34 5.89
CA LEU A 398 15.10 15.44 4.87
C LEU A 398 14.02 16.43 5.30
N LYS A 399 13.99 17.59 4.68
CA LYS A 399 12.96 18.60 4.94
C LYS A 399 11.59 18.03 4.55
N LYS A 400 10.58 18.21 5.41
CA LYS A 400 9.21 17.68 5.22
C LYS A 400 9.16 16.15 5.09
N PHE A 401 9.91 15.44 5.93
CA PHE A 401 9.93 13.98 5.92
C PHE A 401 8.68 13.41 6.62
N PRO A 402 7.74 12.78 5.89
CA PRO A 402 6.43 12.45 6.45
C PRO A 402 6.49 11.54 7.70
N PRO A 403 7.36 10.51 7.79
CA PRO A 403 7.47 9.70 9.01
C PRO A 403 7.82 10.51 10.26
N ALA A 404 8.65 11.55 10.14
CA ALA A 404 8.96 12.44 11.26
C ALA A 404 7.76 13.30 11.62
N THR A 405 7.14 13.95 10.63
CA THR A 405 5.94 14.78 10.83
C THR A 405 4.80 13.99 11.47
N LEU A 406 4.58 12.74 11.06
CA LEU A 406 3.59 11.83 11.64
C LEU A 406 3.87 11.50 13.10
N LEU A 407 5.14 11.34 13.48
CA LEU A 407 5.54 11.14 14.87
C LEU A 407 5.38 12.42 15.69
N LYS A 408 5.67 13.59 15.11
CA LYS A 408 5.42 14.90 15.75
C LYS A 408 3.94 15.09 16.04
N ILE A 409 3.07 14.85 15.05
CA ILE A 409 1.60 14.89 15.21
C ILE A 409 1.18 14.02 16.39
N ARG A 410 1.57 12.74 16.40
CA ARG A 410 1.20 11.81 17.48
C ARG A 410 1.73 12.24 18.85
N HIS A 411 2.93 12.82 18.89
CA HIS A 411 3.51 13.30 20.13
C HIS A 411 2.78 14.54 20.65
N TYR A 412 2.55 15.55 19.81
CA TYR A 412 1.82 16.75 20.19
C TYR A 412 0.37 16.47 20.58
N ASP A 413 -0.28 15.58 19.84
CA ASP A 413 -1.62 15.06 20.16
C ASP A 413 -1.65 14.41 21.54
N SER A 414 -0.66 13.57 21.86
CA SER A 414 -0.53 12.98 23.20
C SER A 414 -0.27 14.02 24.30
N LEU A 415 0.18 15.22 23.97
CA LEU A 415 0.41 16.30 24.93
C LEU A 415 -0.74 17.32 24.96
N GLY A 416 -1.84 17.11 24.23
CA GLY A 416 -2.94 18.08 24.10
C GLY A 416 -2.56 19.35 23.33
N GLN A 417 -1.43 19.35 22.62
CA GLN A 417 -0.93 20.52 21.90
C GLN A 417 -1.55 20.60 20.50
N PHE A 418 -2.87 20.82 20.44
CA PHE A 418 -3.66 20.73 19.20
C PHE A 418 -3.24 21.75 18.12
N GLU A 419 -2.85 22.96 18.49
CA GLU A 419 -2.33 23.94 17.52
C GLU A 419 -1.05 23.43 16.82
N ASN A 420 -0.17 22.75 17.56
CA ASN A 420 1.04 22.15 16.99
C ASN A 420 0.70 20.94 16.10
N VAL A 421 -0.34 20.17 16.44
CA VAL A 421 -0.87 19.11 15.57
C VAL A 421 -1.31 19.68 14.22
N LEU A 422 -2.08 20.77 14.23
CA LEU A 422 -2.56 21.42 13.00
C LEU A 422 -1.41 22.05 12.20
N SER A 423 -0.45 22.68 12.86
CA SER A 423 0.75 23.20 12.18
C SER A 423 1.53 22.08 11.48
N CYS A 424 1.70 20.91 12.10
CA CYS A 424 2.34 19.77 11.46
C CYS A 424 1.48 19.16 10.35
N TYR A 425 0.16 19.20 10.49
CA TYR A 425 -0.78 18.74 9.47
C TYR A 425 -0.72 19.59 8.20
N ASP A 426 -0.61 20.91 8.34
CA ASP A 426 -0.48 21.84 7.20
C ASP A 426 0.77 21.57 6.36
N GLU A 427 1.83 21.07 7.00
CA GLU A 427 3.07 20.67 6.34
C GLU A 427 2.98 19.26 5.72
N LEU A 428 2.04 18.44 6.19
CA LEU A 428 1.85 17.06 5.76
C LEU A 428 0.98 16.99 4.50
N GLU A 429 1.58 16.56 3.39
CA GLU A 429 0.82 16.24 2.17
C GLU A 429 0.07 14.90 2.34
N ILE A 430 -0.97 14.87 3.18
CA ILE A 430 -1.65 13.65 3.63
C ILE A 430 -2.12 12.75 2.49
N GLN A 431 -2.54 13.34 1.35
CA GLN A 431 -2.99 12.59 0.18
C GLN A 431 -1.89 11.75 -0.50
N LYS A 432 -0.62 12.06 -0.25
CA LYS A 432 0.52 11.28 -0.77
C LYS A 432 0.86 10.07 0.11
N LEU A 433 0.26 9.94 1.29
CA LEU A 433 0.47 8.79 2.17
C LEU A 433 -0.33 7.57 1.73
N MET A 434 0.09 6.38 2.17
CA MET A 434 -0.74 5.18 2.05
C MET A 434 -2.07 5.35 2.79
N VAL A 435 -3.15 4.77 2.24
CA VAL A 435 -4.52 4.87 2.77
C VAL A 435 -4.58 4.51 4.26
N GLU A 436 -3.87 3.47 4.69
CA GLU A 436 -3.82 3.04 6.09
C GLU A 436 -3.19 4.10 7.01
N LYS A 437 -2.16 4.81 6.51
CA LYS A 437 -1.52 5.89 7.26
C LYS A 437 -2.43 7.11 7.34
N GLN A 438 -3.08 7.47 6.23
CA GLN A 438 -4.10 8.53 6.22
C GLN A 438 -5.19 8.22 7.25
N PHE A 439 -5.74 6.99 7.23
CA PHE A 439 -6.77 6.55 8.15
C PHE A 439 -6.34 6.62 9.62
N SER A 440 -5.08 6.31 9.92
CA SER A 440 -4.54 6.38 11.29
C SER A 440 -4.32 7.81 11.83
N ILE A 441 -4.36 8.83 10.96
CA ILE A 441 -4.00 10.22 11.30
C ILE A 441 -5.22 11.13 11.30
N TYR A 442 -6.15 10.93 10.37
CA TYR A 442 -7.38 11.73 10.31
C TYR A 442 -8.09 11.87 11.67
N PRO A 443 -8.25 10.81 12.50
CA PRO A 443 -8.84 10.97 13.83
C PRO A 443 -8.10 11.99 14.73
N LEU A 444 -6.76 12.06 14.65
CA LEU A 444 -5.95 13.02 15.41
C LEU A 444 -6.22 14.45 14.92
N ILE A 445 -6.28 14.63 13.60
CA ILE A 445 -6.51 15.94 12.96
C ILE A 445 -7.90 16.47 13.29
N LEU A 446 -8.94 15.66 13.07
CA LEU A 446 -10.32 16.05 13.32
C LEU A 446 -10.54 16.50 14.78
N ILE A 447 -9.80 15.92 15.71
CA ILE A 447 -9.86 16.31 17.10
C ILE A 447 -9.11 17.59 17.36
N ALA A 448 -7.91 17.75 16.82
CA ALA A 448 -7.20 19.00 16.92
C ALA A 448 -8.03 20.16 16.33
N GLU A 449 -8.68 19.95 15.20
CA GLU A 449 -9.59 20.92 14.56
C GLU A 449 -10.82 21.21 15.42
N GLN A 450 -11.44 20.19 16.01
CA GLN A 450 -12.58 20.39 16.89
C GLN A 450 -12.22 21.17 18.15
N GLN A 451 -11.09 20.85 18.79
CA GLN A 451 -10.65 21.50 20.03
C GLN A 451 -10.17 22.94 19.81
N THR A 452 -9.65 23.24 18.62
CA THR A 452 -9.22 24.60 18.25
C THR A 452 -10.33 25.40 17.55
N HIS A 453 -11.49 24.79 17.31
CA HIS A 453 -12.59 25.35 16.53
C HIS A 453 -12.16 25.81 15.11
N ASP A 454 -11.31 25.02 14.46
CA ASP A 454 -10.82 25.28 13.09
C ASP A 454 -11.98 25.19 12.08
N VAL A 455 -11.99 26.12 11.12
CA VAL A 455 -12.99 26.21 10.05
C VAL A 455 -12.93 25.05 9.06
N ARG A 456 -11.81 24.33 9.02
CA ARG A 456 -11.56 23.20 8.10
C ARG A 456 -12.20 21.88 8.54
N LEU A 457 -12.63 21.79 9.79
CA LEU A 457 -13.19 20.56 10.40
C LEU A 457 -14.18 19.83 9.48
N ARG A 458 -15.17 20.53 8.92
CA ARG A 458 -16.17 19.91 8.04
C ARG A 458 -15.58 19.34 6.75
N GLN A 459 -14.58 20.02 6.18
CA GLN A 459 -13.92 19.58 4.95
C GLN A 459 -13.09 18.32 5.20
N ASP A 460 -12.36 18.26 6.31
CA ASP A 460 -11.53 17.10 6.63
C ASP A 460 -12.35 15.92 7.16
N MET A 461 -13.49 16.17 7.82
CA MET A 461 -14.52 15.15 8.07
C MET A 461 -15.01 14.52 6.75
N PHE A 462 -15.24 15.33 5.71
CA PHE A 462 -15.65 14.86 4.39
C PHE A 462 -14.54 14.05 3.70
N ASN A 463 -13.28 14.52 3.78
CA ASN A 463 -12.12 13.82 3.23
C ASN A 463 -11.92 12.45 3.91
N PHE A 464 -12.02 12.40 5.24
CA PHE A 464 -11.94 11.16 6.00
C PHE A 464 -13.07 10.19 5.64
N LEU A 465 -14.31 10.67 5.48
CA LEU A 465 -15.44 9.86 5.02
C LEU A 465 -15.21 9.25 3.63
N ASN A 466 -14.67 10.02 2.69
CA ASN A 466 -14.35 9.50 1.35
C ASN A 466 -13.27 8.43 1.40
N LEU A 467 -12.29 8.56 2.30
CA LEU A 467 -11.28 7.54 2.54
C LEU A 467 -11.90 6.25 3.10
N VAL A 468 -12.82 6.38 4.07
CA VAL A 468 -13.56 5.26 4.66
C VAL A 468 -14.35 4.50 3.59
N ALA A 469 -15.01 5.20 2.66
CA ALA A 469 -15.78 4.58 1.57
C ALA A 469 -14.91 3.71 0.63
N GLN A 470 -13.61 4.00 0.52
CA GLN A 470 -12.67 3.23 -0.30
C GLN A 470 -12.21 1.93 0.36
N LEU A 471 -12.42 1.76 1.68
CA LEU A 471 -11.99 0.57 2.41
C LEU A 471 -12.93 -0.62 2.14
N PRO A 472 -12.46 -1.74 1.56
CA PRO A 472 -13.31 -2.87 1.15
C PRO A 472 -14.04 -3.57 2.31
N LYS A 473 -13.50 -3.47 3.53
CA LYS A 473 -13.93 -4.24 4.71
C LYS A 473 -14.79 -3.47 5.71
N MET A 474 -15.03 -2.18 5.48
CA MET A 474 -15.79 -1.31 6.39
C MET A 474 -17.23 -1.07 5.92
N ARG A 475 -17.59 -1.56 4.73
CA ARG A 475 -18.80 -1.16 3.98
C ARG A 475 -20.12 -1.65 4.57
N ASP A 476 -20.06 -2.43 5.64
CA ASP A 476 -21.22 -3.14 6.15
C ASP A 476 -21.49 -2.84 7.63
N CYS A 477 -20.94 -1.79 8.28
CA CYS A 477 -20.99 -1.72 9.75
C CYS A 477 -21.19 -0.31 10.33
N ARG A 478 -22.17 -0.09 11.23
CA ARG A 478 -22.13 1.08 12.13
C ARG A 478 -20.88 0.95 13.00
N SER A 479 -19.92 1.83 12.80
CA SER A 479 -18.59 1.77 13.40
C SER A 479 -18.38 3.01 14.25
N ALA A 480 -18.26 2.84 15.57
CA ALA A 480 -17.83 3.92 16.44
C ALA A 480 -16.30 3.87 16.55
N ILE A 481 -15.62 4.96 16.18
CA ILE A 481 -14.20 5.14 16.49
C ILE A 481 -14.13 5.94 17.79
N ILE A 482 -13.47 5.38 18.79
CA ILE A 482 -13.24 6.06 20.06
C ILE A 482 -11.79 6.53 20.04
N TYR A 483 -11.59 7.85 20.08
CA TYR A 483 -10.28 8.43 20.29
C TYR A 483 -10.08 8.76 21.75
N VAL A 484 -8.85 8.54 22.20
CA VAL A 484 -8.42 8.86 23.55
C VAL A 484 -7.02 9.47 23.45
N ASN A 485 -6.82 10.63 24.07
CA ASN A 485 -5.48 11.15 24.35
C ASN A 485 -5.30 11.41 25.85
N ASN A 486 -4.17 12.00 26.25
CA ASN A 486 -3.87 12.25 27.66
C ASN A 486 -4.76 13.32 28.31
N GLU A 487 -5.67 13.97 27.57
CA GLU A 487 -6.51 15.07 28.07
C GLU A 487 -8.02 14.81 27.87
N MET A 488 -8.42 13.99 26.90
CA MET A 488 -9.81 13.82 26.49
C MET A 488 -10.13 12.44 25.86
N VAL A 489 -11.41 12.07 25.92
CA VAL A 489 -12.01 10.97 25.16
C VAL A 489 -13.03 11.58 24.20
N GLN A 490 -12.88 11.27 22.91
CA GLN A 490 -13.75 11.78 21.85
C GLN A 490 -14.35 10.62 21.05
N PHE A 491 -15.62 10.77 20.68
CA PHE A 491 -16.34 9.76 19.91
C PHE A 491 -16.53 10.24 18.48
N PHE A 492 -16.16 9.37 17.54
CA PHE A 492 -16.58 9.44 16.16
C PHE A 492 -17.61 8.36 15.93
N VAL A 493 -18.73 8.71 15.33
CA VAL A 493 -19.72 7.72 14.89
C VAL A 493 -19.70 7.71 13.38
N ILE A 494 -19.20 6.62 12.79
CA ILE A 494 -19.32 6.35 11.36
C ILE A 494 -20.55 5.47 11.17
N GLN A 495 -21.53 5.99 10.45
CA GLN A 495 -22.77 5.28 10.20
C GLN A 495 -22.96 5.03 8.71
N PHE A 496 -23.21 3.76 8.39
CA PHE A 496 -23.59 3.32 7.06
C PHE A 496 -25.12 3.19 7.04
N GLU A 497 -25.77 4.01 6.25
CA GLU A 497 -27.18 3.91 5.90
C GLU A 497 -27.30 3.53 4.42
N LYS A 498 -28.48 3.05 4.01
CA LYS A 498 -28.73 2.65 2.63
C LYS A 498 -28.42 3.82 1.68
N ASN A 499 -27.34 3.67 0.94
CA ASN A 499 -26.73 4.64 0.04
C ASN A 499 -26.10 5.90 0.66
N ARG A 500 -25.83 5.93 1.97
CA ARG A 500 -25.24 7.10 2.65
C ARG A 500 -24.22 6.66 3.70
N LEU A 501 -23.10 7.36 3.75
CA LEU A 501 -22.10 7.23 4.78
C LEU A 501 -22.02 8.55 5.55
N SER A 502 -22.22 8.52 6.87
CA SER A 502 -22.13 9.71 7.73
C SER A 502 -21.06 9.57 8.82
N LEU A 503 -20.51 10.71 9.22
CA LEU A 503 -19.57 10.86 10.32
C LEU A 503 -20.12 11.90 11.29
N SER A 504 -20.22 11.51 12.56
CA SER A 504 -20.56 12.42 13.65
C SER A 504 -19.37 12.57 14.58
N LEU A 505 -19.08 13.79 15.00
CA LEU A 505 -18.02 14.13 15.94
C LEU A 505 -18.50 15.25 16.88
N GLY A 506 -18.88 14.92 18.11
CA GLY A 506 -19.53 15.89 19.00
C GLY A 506 -20.85 16.38 18.39
N ASP A 507 -20.99 17.71 18.22
CA ASP A 507 -22.16 18.35 17.60
C ASP A 507 -22.03 18.47 16.05
N ASP A 508 -20.86 18.12 15.49
CA ASP A 508 -20.60 18.20 14.05
C ASP A 508 -20.99 16.90 13.33
N HIS A 509 -21.60 17.04 12.16
CA HIS A 509 -22.10 15.92 11.36
C HIS A 509 -21.93 16.17 9.85
N VAL A 510 -21.37 15.20 9.14
CA VAL A 510 -21.17 15.22 7.68
C VAL A 510 -21.71 13.93 7.05
N THR A 511 -22.18 13.98 5.81
CA THR A 511 -22.71 12.81 5.08
C THR A 511 -22.32 12.84 3.61
N ILE A 512 -21.97 11.67 3.06
CA ILE A 512 -21.68 11.42 1.65
C ILE A 512 -22.59 10.33 1.07
N SER A 513 -22.80 10.32 -0.24
CA SER A 513 -23.61 9.30 -0.95
C SER A 513 -22.73 8.12 -1.37
N THR A 514 -23.22 6.89 -1.22
CA THR A 514 -22.52 5.66 -1.64
C THR A 514 -23.49 4.80 -2.43
N ASP A 515 -23.36 4.67 -3.75
CA ASP A 515 -24.24 3.76 -4.51
C ASP A 515 -23.83 2.31 -4.23
N ASP A 516 -24.44 1.65 -3.23
CA ASP A 516 -24.62 0.19 -3.17
C ASP A 516 -25.43 -0.25 -1.93
N ASN A 517 -26.35 -1.21 -2.14
CA ASN A 517 -27.22 -1.81 -1.14
C ASN A 517 -26.54 -3.02 -0.46
N LYS A 518 -26.38 -3.04 0.88
CA LYS A 518 -26.44 -4.24 1.77
C LYS A 518 -26.17 -3.90 3.26
N VAL A 519 -26.30 -4.90 4.14
CA VAL A 519 -26.74 -4.87 5.55
C VAL A 519 -25.58 -5.10 6.56
N SER A 520 -25.79 -4.54 7.77
CA SER A 520 -24.95 -4.33 8.98
C SER A 520 -24.15 -5.49 9.64
N GLY A 521 -22.96 -5.18 10.20
CA GLY A 521 -22.08 -5.89 11.16
C GLY A 521 -21.32 -4.89 12.08
N VAL A 522 -20.39 -5.32 12.97
CA VAL A 522 -19.68 -4.48 13.97
C VAL A 522 -18.18 -4.81 14.02
N SER A 523 -17.30 -3.83 14.27
CA SER A 523 -15.87 -4.06 14.61
C SER A 523 -15.35 -3.06 15.67
N ILE A 524 -14.35 -3.46 16.48
CA ILE A 524 -13.75 -2.67 17.60
C ILE A 524 -12.21 -2.64 17.48
N GLN A 525 -11.58 -1.47 17.71
CA GLN A 525 -10.15 -1.31 18.05
C GLN A 525 -9.95 -0.22 19.11
N VAL A 526 -8.99 -0.42 20.04
CA VAL A 526 -8.53 0.51 21.10
C VAL A 526 -7.03 0.28 21.38
N PRO A 527 -6.17 1.33 21.46
CA PRO A 527 -5.47 1.73 22.72
C PRO A 527 -5.20 3.26 22.83
N ALA A 528 -4.95 3.95 23.97
CA ALA A 528 -4.82 3.63 25.39
C ALA A 528 -5.13 4.88 26.27
N LYS A 529 -5.53 4.61 27.54
CA LYS A 529 -5.48 5.43 28.78
C LYS A 529 -6.64 6.40 29.15
N GLU A 530 -7.66 5.81 29.79
CA GLU A 530 -8.77 6.41 30.56
C GLU A 530 -8.38 7.15 31.87
N THR A 531 -7.30 7.93 31.88
CA THR A 531 -6.71 8.36 33.17
C THR A 531 -7.18 9.72 33.70
N VAL A 532 -7.78 10.57 32.86
CA VAL A 532 -8.01 11.99 33.21
C VAL A 532 -9.25 12.23 34.06
N LEU A 533 -10.29 11.38 33.91
CA LEU A 533 -11.61 11.61 34.51
C LEU A 533 -11.71 11.32 36.02
N ARG A 534 -10.63 10.90 36.71
CA ARG A 534 -10.70 10.43 38.12
C ARG A 534 -9.74 11.09 39.11
N LEU A 535 -9.03 12.15 38.72
CA LEU A 535 -8.05 12.82 39.59
C LEU A 535 -8.58 13.43 40.91
N PRO A 536 -9.83 13.90 41.05
CA PRO A 536 -10.30 14.42 42.34
C PRO A 536 -10.49 13.33 43.41
N PHE A 537 -10.43 12.05 43.04
CA PHE A 537 -10.83 10.92 43.89
C PHE A 537 -9.72 9.89 44.13
N THR A 538 -8.45 10.27 43.91
CA THR A 538 -7.33 9.51 44.45
C THR A 538 -7.05 9.97 45.88
N PRO A 539 -6.66 9.09 46.82
CA PRO A 539 -6.31 9.50 48.19
C PRO A 539 -5.26 10.61 48.23
N GLU A 540 -4.34 10.62 47.26
CA GLU A 540 -3.31 11.64 47.10
C GLU A 540 -3.86 12.99 46.59
N GLY A 541 -4.77 12.98 45.60
CA GLY A 541 -5.42 14.19 45.08
C GLY A 541 -6.42 14.79 46.07
N GLU A 542 -7.16 13.94 46.79
CA GLU A 542 -8.11 14.34 47.83
C GLU A 542 -7.39 14.94 49.04
N LYS A 543 -6.19 14.45 49.38
CA LYS A 543 -5.34 15.02 50.44
C LYS A 543 -4.87 16.44 50.07
N ILE A 544 -4.35 16.64 48.86
CA ILE A 544 -3.91 17.96 48.36
C ILE A 544 -5.09 18.94 48.35
N PHE A 545 -6.25 18.48 47.88
CA PHE A 545 -7.47 19.29 47.84
C PHE A 545 -7.97 19.66 49.25
N ARG A 546 -7.94 18.73 50.21
CA ARG A 546 -8.33 19.00 51.60
C ARG A 546 -7.36 19.93 52.34
N GLU A 547 -6.06 19.87 52.03
CA GLU A 547 -5.03 20.69 52.68
C GLU A 547 -5.00 22.12 52.14
N ARG A 548 -5.30 22.32 50.85
CA ARG A 548 -5.18 23.64 50.19
C ARG A 548 -6.51 24.26 49.78
N GLY A 549 -7.59 23.49 49.75
CA GLY A 549 -8.89 23.93 49.22
C GLY A 549 -8.91 24.17 47.70
N GLU A 550 -7.82 23.81 47.02
CA GLU A 550 -7.60 24.03 45.59
C GLU A 550 -7.26 22.70 44.90
N MET A 551 -7.59 22.60 43.62
CA MET A 551 -7.26 21.42 42.81
C MET A 551 -5.74 21.25 42.67
N PRO A 552 -5.22 20.00 42.58
CA PRO A 552 -3.80 19.77 42.36
C PRO A 552 -3.29 20.50 41.10
N THR A 553 -2.07 21.03 41.17
CA THR A 553 -1.41 21.67 40.03
C THR A 553 -1.08 20.64 38.93
N GLN A 554 -0.82 21.11 37.70
CA GLN A 554 -0.49 20.23 36.57
C GLN A 554 0.72 19.32 36.87
N GLN A 555 1.72 19.84 37.58
CA GLN A 555 2.93 19.11 37.98
C GLN A 555 2.59 17.98 38.98
N GLU A 556 1.78 18.28 40.01
CA GLU A 556 1.35 17.30 41.03
C GLU A 556 0.45 16.22 40.44
N ARG A 557 -0.38 16.56 39.44
CA ARG A 557 -1.16 15.58 38.67
C ARG A 557 -0.23 14.62 37.92
N ASN A 558 0.79 15.15 37.25
CA ASN A 558 1.77 14.35 36.52
C ASN A 558 2.58 13.41 37.45
N ASP A 559 2.91 13.87 38.66
CA ASP A 559 3.62 13.06 39.65
C ASP A 559 2.73 11.94 40.23
N ILE A 560 1.44 12.20 40.43
CA ILE A 560 0.45 11.19 40.82
C ILE A 560 0.30 10.14 39.71
N PHE A 561 0.19 10.57 38.45
CA PHE A 561 0.05 9.70 37.27
C PHE A 561 1.25 8.78 37.00
N THR A 562 2.44 9.23 37.36
CA THR A 562 3.69 8.47 37.16
C THR A 562 4.04 7.57 38.35
N SER A 563 3.29 7.64 39.46
CA SER A 563 3.53 6.82 40.64
C SER A 563 3.17 5.34 40.42
N LYS A 564 4.02 4.44 40.96
CA LYS A 564 3.81 2.97 40.90
C LYS A 564 2.50 2.52 41.56
N GLN A 565 2.01 3.23 42.58
CA GLN A 565 0.75 2.90 43.26
C GLN A 565 -0.48 3.29 42.43
N PHE A 566 -0.44 4.42 41.71
CA PHE A 566 -1.52 4.85 40.84
C PHE A 566 -1.69 3.91 39.64
N GLN A 567 -0.60 3.54 38.97
CA GLN A 567 -0.64 2.60 37.84
C GLN A 567 -1.14 1.20 38.23
N LYS A 568 -0.90 0.80 39.48
CA LYS A 568 -1.37 -0.48 40.04
C LYS A 568 -2.86 -0.47 40.43
N LYS A 569 -3.47 0.70 40.65
CA LYS A 569 -4.82 0.84 41.22
C LYS A 569 -5.93 1.16 40.20
N PHE A 570 -5.62 1.75 39.04
CA PHE A 570 -6.65 2.32 38.14
C PHE A 570 -6.82 1.62 36.77
N GLY A 571 -6.19 0.49 36.52
CA GLY A 571 -6.27 -0.24 35.24
C GLY A 571 -7.28 -1.40 35.23
N TYR A 572 -8.56 -1.18 35.56
CA TYR A 572 -9.58 -2.23 35.61
C TYR A 572 -9.96 -2.77 34.21
N PRO A 573 -10.30 -4.07 34.07
CA PRO A 573 -10.85 -4.61 32.83
C PRO A 573 -12.27 -4.08 32.62
N THR A 574 -12.57 -3.52 31.43
CA THR A 574 -13.88 -2.91 31.12
C THR A 574 -14.51 -3.49 29.86
N ILE A 575 -15.80 -3.83 29.91
CA ILE A 575 -16.62 -4.30 28.78
C ILE A 575 -17.62 -3.20 28.41
N TYR A 576 -17.68 -2.86 27.12
CA TYR A 576 -18.53 -1.81 26.58
C TYR A 576 -19.62 -2.39 25.67
N THR A 577 -20.86 -1.94 25.83
CA THR A 577 -21.96 -2.32 24.94
C THR A 577 -22.97 -1.19 24.72
N GLU A 578 -23.51 -1.13 23.51
CA GLU A 578 -24.68 -0.31 23.21
C GLU A 578 -25.96 -1.09 23.51
N CYS A 579 -26.94 -0.41 24.09
CA CYS A 579 -28.24 -0.97 24.41
C CYS A 579 -29.34 -0.05 23.88
N SER A 580 -30.45 -0.63 23.44
CA SER A 580 -31.65 0.12 23.09
C SER A 580 -32.18 0.90 24.29
N ALA A 581 -33.00 1.92 24.03
CA ALA A 581 -33.65 2.69 25.10
C ALA A 581 -34.51 1.80 26.03
N GLU A 582 -35.07 0.71 25.50
CA GLU A 582 -35.84 -0.25 26.28
C GLU A 582 -34.94 -1.12 27.17
N GLU A 583 -33.84 -1.63 26.65
CA GLU A 583 -32.84 -2.39 27.42
C GLU A 583 -32.17 -1.52 28.51
N TYR A 584 -31.84 -0.28 28.18
CA TYR A 584 -31.33 0.70 29.13
C TYR A 584 -32.32 0.95 30.28
N SER A 585 -33.61 1.12 29.96
CA SER A 585 -34.65 1.30 30.97
C SER A 585 -34.87 0.05 31.83
N ARG A 586 -34.74 -1.16 31.26
CA ARG A 586 -34.83 -2.41 32.02
C ARG A 586 -33.66 -2.56 32.99
N LEU A 587 -32.44 -2.27 32.54
CA LEU A 587 -31.23 -2.27 33.36
C LEU A 587 -31.32 -1.25 34.51
N GLN A 588 -31.89 -0.06 34.24
CA GLN A 588 -32.11 0.98 35.24
C GLN A 588 -33.13 0.59 36.32
N ASN A 589 -34.13 -0.24 35.99
CA ASN A 589 -35.27 -0.59 36.85
C ASN A 589 -35.18 -1.98 37.50
N THR A 590 -34.02 -2.65 37.43
CA THR A 590 -33.83 -3.95 38.10
C THR A 590 -33.91 -3.74 39.63
N GLU A 591 -34.19 -4.76 40.46
CA GLU A 591 -34.33 -4.58 41.94
C GLU A 591 -32.95 -4.44 42.63
N GLY A 592 -32.85 -3.54 43.62
CA GLY A 592 -31.64 -3.37 44.46
C GLY A 592 -30.73 -2.18 44.11
N PHE A 593 -31.21 -1.21 43.34
CA PHE A 593 -30.44 -0.08 42.84
C PHE A 593 -30.67 1.17 43.69
N MET A 594 -29.59 1.90 43.98
CA MET A 594 -29.66 3.26 44.51
C MET A 594 -28.94 4.22 43.59
N LEU A 595 -29.68 5.24 43.12
CA LEU A 595 -29.11 6.41 42.47
C LEU A 595 -28.23 7.17 43.45
N ASN A 596 -27.03 7.57 43.03
CA ASN A 596 -26.23 8.53 43.77
C ASN A 596 -26.01 9.80 42.92
N HIS A 597 -26.52 10.94 43.43
CA HIS A 597 -26.33 12.35 43.03
C HIS A 597 -27.31 13.09 42.07
N ASN A 598 -27.41 14.41 42.37
CA ASN A 598 -28.40 15.43 42.01
C ASN A 598 -27.92 16.44 40.91
N ARG A 599 -27.17 16.04 39.88
CA ARG A 599 -26.80 16.95 38.77
C ARG A 599 -27.48 16.55 37.46
N VAL A 600 -28.54 17.23 37.07
CA VAL A 600 -29.46 16.77 36.00
C VAL A 600 -28.83 16.67 34.59
N ASP A 601 -27.66 17.28 34.35
CA ASP A 601 -27.14 17.47 32.98
C ASP A 601 -25.90 16.64 32.60
N GLU A 602 -25.23 16.00 33.54
CA GLU A 602 -24.21 14.97 33.28
C GLU A 602 -24.23 13.97 34.45
N LEU A 603 -24.82 12.78 34.25
CA LEU A 603 -24.90 11.77 35.31
C LEU A 603 -24.48 10.39 34.81
N GLU A 604 -23.24 10.06 35.17
CA GLU A 604 -22.81 8.70 35.44
C GLU A 604 -23.69 8.08 36.53
N TYR A 605 -24.15 6.84 36.31
CA TYR A 605 -24.73 6.02 37.36
C TYR A 605 -23.66 5.02 37.78
N VAL A 606 -23.05 5.26 38.95
CA VAL A 606 -22.05 4.37 39.56
C VAL A 606 -22.78 3.41 40.48
N THR A 607 -22.80 2.12 40.18
CA THR A 607 -23.42 1.11 41.07
C THR A 607 -22.46 -0.04 41.35
N ILE A 608 -22.34 -0.38 42.65
CA ILE A 608 -21.79 -1.65 43.12
C ILE A 608 -22.97 -2.62 43.18
N LEU A 609 -22.89 -3.73 42.46
CA LEU A 609 -23.98 -4.69 42.36
C LEU A 609 -24.27 -5.36 43.72
N PRO A 610 -25.54 -5.51 44.15
CA PRO A 610 -25.88 -6.30 45.32
C PRO A 610 -25.55 -7.78 45.11
N ASP A 611 -25.08 -8.47 46.15
CA ASP A 611 -24.70 -9.90 46.09
C ASP A 611 -25.80 -10.86 45.59
N LYS A 612 -27.06 -10.42 45.64
CA LYS A 612 -28.25 -11.21 45.28
C LYS A 612 -28.63 -11.13 43.79
N LEU A 613 -28.03 -10.25 42.99
CA LEU A 613 -28.31 -10.17 41.55
C LEU A 613 -27.54 -11.26 40.80
N ASP A 614 -28.23 -11.99 39.93
CA ASP A 614 -27.61 -13.02 39.09
C ASP A 614 -26.82 -12.34 37.96
N VAL A 615 -25.49 -12.42 38.06
CA VAL A 615 -24.55 -11.79 37.13
C VAL A 615 -23.47 -12.78 36.74
N GLU A 616 -23.23 -12.86 35.44
CA GLU A 616 -22.30 -13.80 34.83
C GLU A 616 -21.62 -13.17 33.62
N ILE A 617 -20.29 -13.20 33.60
CA ILE A 617 -19.49 -12.78 32.44
C ILE A 617 -18.58 -13.93 32.05
N ASN A 618 -18.83 -14.55 30.90
CA ASN A 618 -17.99 -15.61 30.35
C ASN A 618 -17.21 -15.08 29.16
N PHE A 619 -15.89 -15.17 29.22
CA PHE A 619 -15.00 -14.75 28.15
C PHE A 619 -14.27 -15.98 27.61
N ALA A 620 -14.59 -16.39 26.39
CA ALA A 620 -14.01 -17.56 25.73
C ALA A 620 -13.02 -17.14 24.64
N LEU A 621 -11.78 -17.61 24.75
CA LEU A 621 -10.69 -17.35 23.82
C LEU A 621 -10.44 -18.56 22.93
N TYR A 622 -10.42 -18.34 21.61
CA TYR A 622 -10.01 -19.31 20.60
C TYR A 622 -8.74 -18.84 19.89
N ALA A 623 -8.15 -19.65 19.01
CA ALA A 623 -6.90 -19.31 18.33
C ALA A 623 -6.97 -18.00 17.50
N GLU A 624 -8.11 -17.73 16.86
CA GLU A 624 -8.26 -16.58 15.94
C GLU A 624 -9.35 -15.58 16.36
N HIS A 625 -10.28 -15.98 17.23
CA HIS A 625 -11.45 -15.19 17.61
C HIS A 625 -11.75 -15.32 19.11
N ALA A 626 -12.57 -14.44 19.66
CA ALA A 626 -13.04 -14.51 21.05
C ALA A 626 -14.55 -14.32 21.12
N THR A 627 -15.20 -14.93 22.11
CA THR A 627 -16.62 -14.69 22.40
C THR A 627 -16.79 -14.25 23.84
N ILE A 628 -17.73 -13.33 24.08
CA ILE A 628 -18.03 -12.79 25.40
C ILE A 628 -19.53 -12.91 25.61
N TYR A 629 -19.93 -13.62 26.66
CA TYR A 629 -21.30 -13.65 27.13
C TYR A 629 -21.41 -12.83 28.39
N VAL A 630 -22.35 -11.89 28.43
CA VAL A 630 -22.66 -11.09 29.62
C VAL A 630 -24.13 -11.25 29.96
N ARG A 631 -24.42 -11.65 31.20
CA ARG A 631 -25.77 -11.73 31.74
C ARG A 631 -25.85 -10.93 33.04
N ILE A 632 -26.83 -10.03 33.12
CA ILE A 632 -27.13 -9.21 34.30
C ILE A 632 -28.65 -9.26 34.53
N GLY A 633 -29.09 -10.06 35.49
CA GLY A 633 -30.52 -10.33 35.71
C GLY A 633 -31.16 -10.96 34.47
N SER A 634 -32.17 -10.29 33.90
CA SER A 634 -32.86 -10.71 32.68
C SER A 634 -32.23 -10.19 31.38
N TYR A 635 -31.20 -9.35 31.46
CA TYR A 635 -30.45 -8.86 30.30
C TYR A 635 -29.32 -9.84 29.96
N GLY A 636 -29.22 -10.25 28.69
CA GLY A 636 -28.19 -11.15 28.19
C GLY A 636 -27.70 -10.73 26.82
N ILE A 637 -26.38 -10.69 26.64
CA ILE A 637 -25.74 -10.34 25.36
C ILE A 637 -24.61 -11.32 25.05
N ASN A 638 -24.55 -11.74 23.79
CA ASN A 638 -23.43 -12.49 23.21
C ASN A 638 -22.66 -11.56 22.27
N ILE A 639 -21.35 -11.47 22.48
CA ILE A 639 -20.42 -10.66 21.70
C ILE A 639 -19.45 -11.64 21.02
N SER A 640 -19.29 -11.53 19.69
CA SER A 640 -18.27 -12.27 18.94
C SER A 640 -17.21 -11.31 18.42
N LEU A 641 -15.95 -11.67 18.55
CA LEU A 641 -14.78 -10.91 18.12
C LEU A 641 -13.98 -11.75 17.13
N ASP A 642 -14.08 -11.43 15.84
CA ASP A 642 -13.49 -12.25 14.76
C ASP A 642 -11.95 -12.16 14.66
N LYS A 643 -11.31 -11.28 15.46
CA LYS A 643 -9.85 -11.18 15.60
C LYS A 643 -9.43 -10.81 17.02
N ILE A 644 -8.50 -11.58 17.59
CA ILE A 644 -7.86 -11.27 18.88
C ILE A 644 -6.75 -10.23 18.68
N GLY A 645 -7.00 -8.99 19.11
CA GLY A 645 -6.01 -7.92 19.16
C GLY A 645 -5.31 -7.79 20.51
N GLU A 646 -4.36 -6.86 20.61
CA GLU A 646 -3.58 -6.58 21.83
C GLU A 646 -4.47 -6.25 23.04
N ALA A 647 -5.54 -5.47 22.84
CA ALA A 647 -6.49 -5.13 23.91
C ALA A 647 -7.24 -6.35 24.46
N THR A 648 -7.64 -7.29 23.60
CA THR A 648 -8.30 -8.55 23.97
C THR A 648 -7.36 -9.44 24.79
N ARG A 649 -6.06 -9.47 24.43
CA ARG A 649 -5.02 -10.20 25.16
C ARG A 649 -4.73 -9.55 26.52
N LEU A 650 -4.65 -8.23 26.57
CA LEU A 650 -4.46 -7.48 27.82
C LEU A 650 -5.64 -7.61 28.78
N PHE A 651 -6.88 -7.59 28.27
CA PHE A 651 -8.07 -7.87 29.07
C PHE A 651 -8.00 -9.27 29.69
N ALA A 652 -7.65 -10.29 28.90
CA ALA A 652 -7.50 -11.66 29.39
C ALA A 652 -6.39 -11.79 30.45
N ILE A 653 -5.21 -11.20 30.22
CA ILE A 653 -4.08 -11.20 31.18
C ILE A 653 -4.51 -10.54 32.50
N LYS A 654 -5.20 -9.40 32.43
CA LYS A 654 -5.69 -8.68 33.60
C LYS A 654 -6.78 -9.43 34.34
N LEU A 655 -7.68 -10.10 33.62
CA LEU A 655 -8.69 -10.96 34.24
C LEU A 655 -8.05 -12.16 34.97
N ARG A 656 -6.91 -12.67 34.49
CA ARG A 656 -6.13 -13.70 35.21
C ARG A 656 -5.47 -13.14 36.47
N ASP A 657 -4.98 -11.90 36.44
CA ASP A 657 -4.28 -11.26 37.55
C ASP A 657 -5.14 -11.23 38.84
N SER A 658 -4.67 -11.87 39.90
CA SER A 658 -5.33 -11.98 41.20
C SER A 658 -5.41 -10.66 41.97
N SER A 659 -4.76 -9.60 41.49
CA SER A 659 -4.79 -8.26 42.08
C SER A 659 -6.00 -7.40 41.66
N ILE A 660 -6.87 -7.92 40.79
CA ILE A 660 -8.08 -7.22 40.34
C ILE A 660 -9.32 -7.80 41.04
N ASP A 661 -10.06 -6.95 41.74
CA ASP A 661 -11.24 -7.37 42.51
C ASP A 661 -12.56 -7.26 41.71
N SER A 662 -12.58 -6.50 40.61
CA SER A 662 -13.79 -6.27 39.81
C SER A 662 -13.51 -5.99 38.32
N VAL A 663 -14.50 -6.28 37.49
CA VAL A 663 -14.62 -5.94 36.07
C VAL A 663 -15.69 -4.86 35.93
N ILE A 664 -15.48 -3.88 35.07
CA ILE A 664 -16.47 -2.83 34.81
C ILE A 664 -17.27 -3.22 33.57
N PHE A 665 -18.60 -3.17 33.65
CA PHE A 665 -19.48 -3.28 32.49
C PHE A 665 -20.14 -1.91 32.26
N ARG A 666 -20.11 -1.40 31.03
CA ARG A 666 -20.72 -0.12 30.66
C ARG A 666 -21.74 -0.30 29.55
N ALA A 667 -22.99 0.09 29.83
CA ALA A 667 -24.10 0.11 28.88
C ALA A 667 -24.43 1.54 28.45
N ILE A 668 -24.55 1.78 27.15
CA ILE A 668 -24.72 3.12 26.56
C ILE A 668 -25.97 3.13 25.68
N THR A 669 -26.80 4.18 25.77
CA THR A 669 -27.96 4.36 24.88
C THR A 669 -27.61 5.25 23.68
N PRO A 670 -28.04 4.92 22.45
CA PRO A 670 -27.86 5.80 21.29
C PRO A 670 -28.59 7.13 21.46
N GLY A 671 -27.92 8.25 21.14
CA GLY A 671 -28.55 9.57 21.01
C GLY A 671 -28.79 10.37 22.30
N LYS A 672 -28.43 9.84 23.48
CA LYS A 672 -28.38 10.60 24.74
C LYS A 672 -27.08 10.26 25.46
N LYS A 673 -26.32 11.28 25.91
CA LYS A 673 -25.02 11.17 26.61
C LYS A 673 -25.11 10.48 28.00
N LYS A 674 -25.90 9.40 28.15
CA LYS A 674 -26.13 8.71 29.43
C LYS A 674 -25.56 7.30 29.37
N SER A 675 -24.76 6.94 30.37
CA SER A 675 -24.16 5.60 30.49
C SER A 675 -24.40 5.02 31.88
N LEU A 676 -24.71 3.73 31.93
CA LEU A 676 -24.75 2.95 33.17
C LEU A 676 -23.40 2.24 33.35
N LEU A 677 -22.77 2.41 34.51
CA LEU A 677 -21.51 1.75 34.85
C LEU A 677 -21.75 0.77 36.01
N PHE A 678 -21.40 -0.49 35.78
CA PHE A 678 -21.57 -1.57 36.72
C PHE A 678 -20.21 -2.11 37.15
N TYR A 679 -19.96 -2.15 38.45
CA TYR A 679 -18.81 -2.85 39.01
C TYR A 679 -19.21 -4.29 39.32
N VAL A 680 -18.70 -5.22 38.52
CA VAL A 680 -18.96 -6.65 38.62
C VAL A 680 -17.81 -7.30 39.37
N PRO A 681 -18.03 -7.95 40.53
CA PRO A 681 -16.96 -8.65 41.24
C PRO A 681 -16.30 -9.68 40.34
N LYS A 682 -14.97 -9.80 40.41
CA LYS A 682 -14.21 -10.78 39.61
C LYS A 682 -14.71 -12.21 39.82
N ALA A 683 -15.21 -12.54 41.01
CA ALA A 683 -15.82 -13.82 41.34
C ALA A 683 -17.06 -14.19 40.48
N LYS A 684 -17.65 -13.22 39.77
CA LYS A 684 -18.77 -13.41 38.83
C LYS A 684 -18.33 -13.48 37.37
N CYS A 685 -17.01 -13.48 37.12
CA CYS A 685 -16.40 -13.51 35.80
C CYS A 685 -15.62 -14.82 35.61
N GLN A 686 -15.77 -15.46 34.45
CA GLN A 686 -15.05 -16.66 34.08
C GLN A 686 -14.29 -16.47 32.77
N LEU A 687 -13.02 -16.88 32.76
CA LEU A 687 -12.18 -16.98 31.57
C LEU A 687 -12.15 -18.44 31.12
N ILE A 688 -12.50 -18.70 29.87
CA ILE A 688 -12.52 -20.03 29.24
C ILE A 688 -11.52 -20.02 28.08
N GLU A 689 -10.58 -20.95 28.10
CA GLU A 689 -9.54 -21.09 27.05
C GLU A 689 -9.78 -22.38 26.29
N HIS A 690 -9.82 -22.29 24.96
CA HIS A 690 -10.09 -23.41 24.05
C HIS A 690 -8.86 -23.82 23.24
#